data_AF-A0A6M0H6V8-F1
#
_entry.id   AF-A0A6M0H6V8-F1
#
_cell.length_a   1.000
_cell.length_b   1.000
_cell.length_c   1.000
_cell.angle_alpha   90.00
_cell.angle_beta   90.00
_cell.angle_gamma   90.00
#
_symmetry.space_group_name_H-M   'P 1'
#
loop_
_entity.id
_entity.type
_entity.pdbx_description
1 polymer ?
#
loop_
_entity_poly.entity_id
_entity_poly.type
_entity_poly.pdbx_seq_one_letter_code
_entity_poly.pdbx_strand_id
1 'polypeptide(L)'
;MKSFVKFLIIQLLFIGFTLGNSINVYANEVKQKELYILEDPTWLRQTGFSKGLGHDRQDLGIILPANVQLTIKQVNPNFKGNLTLRLLNDNNKHETSRNFNQTQITVSVPYSSVPFVDTVYNGTEKPKIEYTITDNMQTLPIYKKGQNQQDFFSQWDRTSAPFALVVDDYFQLLVPQKDKAFMKRMRDFSSIDELILYYRDIFTYYNKLSGISFDTNIKTNKNIPNKYFIKADISGPGGGYYGGNHTAETSDSVASFWLSKGWGALHEIGHGYQDNFTRGEVWNNIYAHSFQQKNLGSGIYSNGWLYDYGRKNIVDSNIDNLLHKNQSAFNTWGLREQLYGFILLKNKAGDDSFTHFNQEYRKLANSNGFNISDYNQFDLLSKAYGEISKLDFTPVIESFKGKMSDWQKELNRYQNYKPVAILNEVVPTSKVSEIQKALNLETPLSLVTTDDLARTGLTGNVTLNIKIDDFNQIKNQTIYLMNGEKEVKKVSITSPSISLGQLPIGIYTIYSTNTNNKCYTLDTHYLKVKESNNNVTLNYKLRTKSVLLNQEIEFLGLGDDKFASAHVDLENQHLNIEVTSKDPHSYFPNEQYGKIEILDTNGNITYSKVMNGTNTTLEHSSQILKEGYKIRLYHAEPSRLKIKNNKTTLTNNKTNTLVVTSQGLKNENLSQNLNQELATSIDTFASKIYENKLLSQSNCAESKVELKLAINSLTEPLKAQMLTKYKELLKENPTTNEDESEGSAFSFDFKGYSDRLFAKLNLDLENLNGKLTVENIMPHYYFKDSYASILIQDKNGSTIFSRDFIGSETNNNSVEDIPLQEGYYITIKHREHSNRLFVNNDTKNISLDKNAVNSYKIMKNKLESINESDIPNPSKNPYLGEKFNITFKGLGDWIFAELNLDLVSNQANIDIKKGEPHVYFTDSYTSVAIKDSEGNDVYTKDFIGNKGNDALVKDISLKAGYYLTITHKEPNNRLIITNTINKLELDKDTTITYKITDTGLVKSSEDEIPVPSHPIYYGNEFNTVFKGYADRAFAEMNMNLTEKQATINISDGIVHSYFSDIYTSILIENSKKETVYSKNFIGINNYSKNSETVTLEEGSLITLTHLESSNRLEIINKETLFSLPKSNSVTYQVVAGGLKKIN
;
A
#
# COMPACT_ATOMS: atom_id res chain seq x y z
N MET A 1 -77.61 29.52 -21.82
CA MET A 1 -78.70 29.19 -22.78
C MET A 1 -78.03 28.77 -24.08
N LYS A 2 -77.81 27.46 -24.28
CA LYS A 2 -78.67 26.61 -25.13
C LYS A 2 -78.95 27.25 -26.51
N SER A 3 -77.96 27.22 -27.42
CA SER A 3 -78.16 27.04 -28.87
C SER A 3 -76.85 27.29 -29.66
N PHE A 4 -75.84 26.42 -29.52
CA PHE A 4 -74.70 26.38 -30.46
C PHE A 4 -74.15 24.95 -30.68
N VAL A 5 -75.01 23.92 -30.47
CA VAL A 5 -74.64 22.49 -30.56
C VAL A 5 -75.59 21.71 -31.49
N LYS A 6 -76.20 22.35 -32.49
CA LYS A 6 -77.13 21.66 -33.41
C LYS A 6 -76.91 21.89 -34.91
N PHE A 7 -75.76 22.42 -35.33
CA PHE A 7 -75.45 22.62 -36.76
C PHE A 7 -74.22 21.87 -37.28
N LEU A 8 -73.58 21.00 -36.49
CA LEU A 8 -72.41 20.22 -36.92
C LEU A 8 -72.62 18.69 -36.93
N ILE A 9 -73.88 18.21 -36.86
CA ILE A 9 -74.22 16.77 -36.80
C ILE A 9 -74.97 16.28 -38.06
N ILE A 10 -75.24 17.14 -39.04
CA ILE A 10 -75.98 16.76 -40.27
C ILE A 10 -75.14 17.05 -41.53
N GLN A 11 -73.88 16.61 -41.52
CA GLN A 11 -73.06 16.45 -42.73
C GLN A 11 -72.20 15.17 -42.71
N LEU A 12 -72.42 14.28 -41.73
CA LEU A 12 -71.60 13.09 -41.48
C LEU A 12 -72.37 11.76 -41.61
N LEU A 13 -73.56 11.76 -42.24
CA LEU A 13 -74.45 10.58 -42.27
C LEU A 13 -75.03 10.21 -43.65
N PHE A 14 -74.41 10.66 -44.74
CA PHE A 14 -74.72 10.18 -46.09
C PHE A 14 -73.45 10.11 -46.93
N ILE A 15 -72.72 9.01 -46.79
CA ILE A 15 -72.04 8.24 -47.85
C ILE A 15 -71.74 6.88 -47.18
N GLY A 16 -72.77 6.05 -47.14
CA GLY A 16 -72.64 4.62 -46.90
C GLY A 16 -73.02 3.92 -48.20
N PHE A 17 -72.16 2.96 -48.60
CA PHE A 17 -72.37 1.96 -49.64
C PHE A 17 -72.28 2.39 -51.12
N THR A 18 -71.05 2.41 -51.63
CA THR A 18 -70.73 1.69 -52.87
C THR A 18 -69.46 0.89 -52.70
N LEU A 19 -69.60 -0.41 -52.99
CA LEU A 19 -68.59 -1.43 -53.11
C LEU A 19 -67.29 -0.96 -53.77
N GLY A 20 -66.18 -1.22 -53.09
CA GLY A 20 -64.86 -1.31 -53.66
C GLY A 20 -64.01 -2.11 -52.69
N ASN A 21 -63.75 -3.38 -53.00
CA ASN A 21 -62.71 -4.17 -52.34
C ASN A 21 -61.36 -3.47 -52.58
N SER A 22 -61.01 -2.50 -51.74
CA SER A 22 -59.62 -2.06 -51.61
C SER A 22 -58.94 -3.06 -50.71
N ILE A 23 -58.33 -4.07 -51.33
CA ILE A 23 -57.24 -4.82 -50.73
C ILE A 23 -56.25 -3.75 -50.24
N ASN A 24 -56.12 -3.55 -48.93
CA ASN A 24 -55.01 -2.80 -48.38
C ASN A 24 -53.77 -3.64 -48.64
N VAL A 25 -53.15 -3.42 -49.80
CA VAL A 25 -51.79 -3.87 -50.08
C VAL A 25 -50.89 -2.95 -49.23
N TYR A 26 -50.63 -3.34 -47.99
CA TYR A 26 -49.54 -2.72 -47.25
C TYR A 26 -48.24 -3.08 -47.98
N ALA A 27 -47.60 -2.07 -48.54
CA ALA A 27 -46.31 -2.24 -49.19
C ALA A 27 -45.26 -2.60 -48.13
N ASN A 28 -44.41 -3.59 -48.43
CA ASN A 28 -43.24 -3.92 -47.61
C ASN A 28 -42.43 -2.64 -47.30
N GLU A 29 -42.18 -2.36 -46.02
CA GLU A 29 -41.46 -1.17 -45.58
C GLU A 29 -39.95 -1.46 -45.54
N VAL A 30 -39.15 -0.67 -46.26
CA VAL A 30 -37.69 -0.76 -46.19
C VAL A 30 -37.18 0.15 -45.07
N LYS A 31 -36.51 -0.42 -44.07
CA LYS A 31 -35.90 0.32 -42.96
C LYS A 31 -34.39 0.35 -43.08
N GLN A 32 -33.80 1.47 -42.65
CA GLN A 32 -32.37 1.60 -42.49
C GLN A 32 -32.02 1.83 -41.02
N LYS A 33 -30.92 1.22 -40.56
CA LYS A 33 -30.37 1.43 -39.22
C LYS A 33 -28.86 1.60 -39.31
N GLU A 34 -28.34 2.69 -38.75
CA GLU A 34 -26.90 2.82 -38.50
C GLU A 34 -26.56 2.07 -37.21
N LEU A 35 -25.53 1.23 -37.28
CA LEU A 35 -25.07 0.42 -36.16
C LEU A 35 -23.87 1.09 -35.49
N TYR A 36 -23.85 1.10 -34.16
CA TYR A 36 -22.64 1.51 -33.43
C TYR A 36 -21.59 0.40 -33.45
N ILE A 37 -20.36 0.79 -33.16
CA ILE A 37 -19.18 -0.08 -33.03
C ILE A 37 -18.54 0.12 -31.66
N LEU A 38 -17.71 -0.82 -31.24
CA LEU A 38 -16.95 -0.73 -29.98
C LEU A 38 -15.45 -0.76 -30.25
N GLU A 39 -14.69 -0.11 -29.37
CA GLU A 39 -13.23 -0.27 -29.31
C GLU A 39 -12.89 -1.72 -28.99
N ASP A 40 -11.84 -2.27 -29.61
CA ASP A 40 -11.37 -3.61 -29.30
C ASP A 40 -10.43 -3.61 -28.10
N PRO A 41 -10.84 -4.17 -26.94
CA PRO A 41 -10.01 -4.14 -25.75
C PRO A 41 -9.01 -5.29 -25.78
N THR A 42 -7.98 -5.17 -26.62
CA THR A 42 -6.93 -6.19 -26.74
C THR A 42 -6.31 -6.53 -25.39
N TRP A 43 -6.26 -5.57 -24.46
CA TRP A 43 -5.74 -5.77 -23.10
C TRP A 43 -6.61 -6.66 -22.21
N LEU A 44 -7.92 -6.68 -22.42
CA LEU A 44 -8.82 -7.63 -21.73
C LEU A 44 -8.75 -9.00 -22.41
N ARG A 45 -8.78 -9.04 -23.75
CA ARG A 45 -8.72 -10.30 -24.51
C ARG A 45 -7.48 -11.13 -24.23
N GLN A 46 -6.30 -10.50 -24.12
CA GLN A 46 -5.04 -11.19 -23.82
C GLN A 46 -5.08 -11.93 -22.48
N THR A 47 -5.86 -11.44 -21.52
CA THR A 47 -6.01 -12.07 -20.20
C THR A 47 -7.10 -13.14 -20.17
N GLY A 48 -7.97 -13.20 -21.18
CA GLY A 48 -9.20 -14.01 -21.14
C GLY A 48 -10.35 -13.39 -20.35
N PHE A 49 -10.16 -12.21 -19.76
CA PHE A 49 -11.19 -11.42 -19.09
C PHE A 49 -12.23 -10.92 -20.10
N SER A 50 -13.37 -11.59 -20.17
CA SER A 50 -14.34 -11.35 -21.24
C SER A 50 -15.36 -10.26 -20.92
N LYS A 51 -15.91 -10.22 -19.70
CA LYS A 51 -16.91 -9.24 -19.25
C LYS A 51 -18.04 -9.00 -20.27
N GLY A 52 -18.54 -10.05 -20.92
CA GLY A 52 -19.54 -9.98 -22.00
C GLY A 52 -18.98 -9.61 -23.38
N LEU A 53 -17.68 -9.72 -23.62
CA LEU A 53 -17.08 -9.52 -24.93
C LEU A 53 -17.67 -10.51 -25.93
N GLY A 54 -18.25 -10.01 -27.02
CA GLY A 54 -19.00 -10.80 -28.00
C GLY A 54 -20.50 -10.96 -27.69
N HIS A 55 -20.99 -10.43 -26.56
CA HIS A 55 -22.41 -10.45 -26.23
C HIS A 55 -23.18 -9.27 -26.84
N ASP A 56 -22.59 -8.08 -26.83
CA ASP A 56 -23.25 -6.84 -27.28
C ASP A 56 -23.78 -6.96 -28.72
N ARG A 57 -25.06 -6.63 -28.91
CA ARG A 57 -25.75 -6.73 -30.19
C ARG A 57 -26.87 -5.71 -30.33
N GLN A 58 -27.28 -5.46 -31.56
CA GLN A 58 -28.24 -4.42 -31.91
C GLN A 58 -29.50 -5.05 -32.51
N ASP A 59 -30.61 -4.90 -31.82
CA ASP A 59 -31.92 -5.45 -32.22
C ASP A 59 -32.46 -4.76 -33.49
N LEU A 60 -33.33 -5.44 -34.25
CA LEU A 60 -34.03 -4.80 -35.38
C LEU A 60 -35.43 -4.26 -35.00
N GLY A 61 -35.81 -4.29 -33.71
CA GLY A 61 -37.12 -3.84 -33.23
C GLY A 61 -38.31 -4.71 -33.65
N ILE A 62 -38.04 -5.90 -34.20
CA ILE A 62 -39.05 -6.81 -34.75
C ILE A 62 -38.89 -8.23 -34.19
N ILE A 63 -39.97 -8.99 -34.25
CA ILE A 63 -40.01 -10.43 -34.09
C ILE A 63 -40.28 -11.01 -35.47
N LEU A 64 -39.50 -12.01 -35.85
CA LEU A 64 -39.67 -12.79 -37.07
C LEU A 64 -40.43 -14.08 -36.71
N PRO A 65 -41.71 -14.22 -37.07
CA PRO A 65 -42.45 -15.45 -36.83
C PRO A 65 -41.89 -16.62 -37.65
N ALA A 66 -42.26 -17.85 -37.24
CA ALA A 66 -41.85 -19.07 -37.92
C ALA A 66 -42.08 -19.01 -39.44
N ASN A 67 -41.04 -19.34 -40.20
CA ASN A 67 -40.98 -19.40 -41.66
C ASN A 67 -41.18 -18.06 -42.40
N VAL A 68 -41.30 -16.94 -41.69
CA VAL A 68 -41.32 -15.60 -42.31
C VAL A 68 -39.90 -15.24 -42.73
N GLN A 69 -39.77 -14.61 -43.91
CA GLN A 69 -38.48 -14.21 -44.48
C GLN A 69 -38.09 -12.81 -44.05
N LEU A 70 -36.83 -12.64 -43.64
CA LEU A 70 -36.17 -11.35 -43.45
C LEU A 70 -35.10 -11.16 -44.53
N THR A 71 -35.19 -10.06 -45.26
CA THR A 71 -34.17 -9.63 -46.22
C THR A 71 -33.35 -8.50 -45.60
N ILE A 72 -32.02 -8.59 -45.67
CA ILE A 72 -31.09 -7.60 -45.09
C ILE A 72 -29.81 -7.47 -45.92
N LYS A 73 -29.25 -6.26 -45.97
CA LYS A 73 -27.92 -5.98 -46.54
C LYS A 73 -27.23 -4.84 -45.80
N GLN A 74 -25.92 -4.76 -45.90
CA GLN A 74 -25.13 -3.61 -45.46
C GLN A 74 -25.06 -2.56 -46.61
N VAL A 75 -25.24 -1.28 -46.29
CA VAL A 75 -25.36 -0.19 -47.28
C VAL A 75 -24.37 0.96 -47.10
N ASN A 76 -23.53 0.98 -46.04
CA ASN A 76 -22.46 1.97 -45.96
C ASN A 76 -21.28 1.53 -46.87
N PRO A 77 -20.99 2.25 -47.97
CA PRO A 77 -19.94 1.87 -48.92
C PRO A 77 -18.53 1.87 -48.31
N ASN A 78 -18.29 2.63 -47.24
CA ASN A 78 -16.99 2.78 -46.60
C ASN A 78 -16.67 1.63 -45.63
N PHE A 79 -17.68 0.93 -45.13
CA PHE A 79 -17.48 -0.22 -44.27
C PHE A 79 -17.27 -1.49 -45.12
N LYS A 80 -16.13 -2.17 -44.92
CA LYS A 80 -15.73 -3.36 -45.69
C LYS A 80 -15.80 -4.68 -44.91
N GLY A 81 -16.17 -4.62 -43.62
CA GLY A 81 -16.29 -5.82 -42.78
C GLY A 81 -17.54 -6.66 -43.09
N ASN A 82 -17.56 -7.88 -42.55
CA ASN A 82 -18.79 -8.68 -42.49
C ASN A 82 -19.55 -8.38 -41.19
N LEU A 83 -20.87 -8.47 -41.26
CA LEU A 83 -21.78 -8.42 -40.11
C LEU A 83 -22.35 -9.82 -39.86
N THR A 84 -22.68 -10.12 -38.61
CA THR A 84 -23.34 -11.38 -38.24
C THR A 84 -24.77 -11.08 -37.77
N LEU A 85 -25.75 -11.57 -38.53
CA LEU A 85 -27.16 -11.60 -38.14
C LEU A 85 -27.42 -12.85 -37.29
N ARG A 86 -28.09 -12.69 -36.14
CA ARG A 86 -28.56 -13.77 -35.28
C ARG A 86 -30.07 -13.72 -35.15
N LEU A 87 -30.72 -14.86 -35.32
CA LEU A 87 -32.15 -15.06 -35.04
C LEU A 87 -32.26 -15.85 -33.73
N LEU A 88 -32.49 -15.15 -32.62
CA LEU A 88 -32.40 -15.70 -31.26
C LEU A 88 -33.79 -15.90 -30.64
N ASN A 89 -33.93 -16.91 -29.78
CA ASN A 89 -35.16 -17.24 -29.05
C ASN A 89 -34.81 -17.89 -27.69
N ASP A 90 -35.68 -18.69 -27.10
CA ASP A 90 -35.49 -19.36 -25.81
C ASP A 90 -34.85 -20.76 -25.90
N ASN A 91 -34.36 -21.17 -27.08
CA ASN A 91 -33.76 -22.49 -27.27
C ASN A 91 -32.67 -22.46 -28.36
N ASN A 92 -31.41 -22.65 -27.98
CA ASN A 92 -30.28 -22.56 -28.90
C ASN A 92 -30.38 -23.51 -30.12
N LYS A 93 -31.11 -24.63 -30.02
CA LYS A 93 -31.34 -25.58 -31.13
C LYS A 93 -32.31 -25.04 -32.19
N HIS A 94 -33.05 -23.99 -31.87
CA HIS A 94 -34.03 -23.34 -32.74
C HIS A 94 -33.49 -22.05 -33.37
N GLU A 95 -32.25 -21.68 -33.07
CA GLU A 95 -31.65 -20.42 -33.48
C GLU A 95 -30.82 -20.59 -34.76
N THR A 96 -30.55 -19.47 -35.44
CA THR A 96 -29.61 -19.48 -36.57
C THR A 96 -28.80 -18.21 -36.62
N SER A 97 -27.63 -18.28 -37.25
CA SER A 97 -26.81 -17.12 -37.55
C SER A 97 -26.33 -17.12 -39.01
N ARG A 98 -26.20 -15.94 -39.61
CA ARG A 98 -25.72 -15.76 -40.98
C ARG A 98 -24.83 -14.53 -41.07
N ASN A 99 -23.69 -14.68 -41.74
CA ASN A 99 -22.84 -13.55 -42.09
C ASN A 99 -23.36 -12.85 -43.35
N PHE A 100 -23.27 -11.53 -43.39
CA PHE A 100 -23.64 -10.73 -44.56
C PHE A 100 -22.78 -9.47 -44.68
N ASN A 101 -22.81 -8.85 -45.86
CA ASN A 101 -22.11 -7.61 -46.17
C ASN A 101 -22.98 -6.81 -47.15
N GLN A 102 -22.38 -6.18 -48.16
CA GLN A 102 -23.10 -5.42 -49.19
C GLN A 102 -24.02 -6.30 -50.05
N THR A 103 -23.75 -7.61 -50.11
CA THR A 103 -24.64 -8.58 -50.75
C THR A 103 -25.87 -8.83 -49.89
N GLN A 104 -27.04 -8.63 -50.49
CA GLN A 104 -28.32 -8.90 -49.84
C GLN A 104 -28.50 -10.39 -49.56
N ILE A 105 -28.90 -10.71 -48.33
CA ILE A 105 -29.27 -12.06 -47.92
C ILE A 105 -30.75 -12.12 -47.56
N THR A 106 -31.34 -13.31 -47.66
CA THR A 106 -32.69 -13.61 -47.16
C THR A 106 -32.61 -14.79 -46.19
N VAL A 107 -33.23 -14.67 -45.02
CA VAL A 107 -33.19 -15.68 -43.97
C VAL A 107 -34.58 -15.97 -43.42
N SER A 108 -34.81 -17.21 -43.02
CA SER A 108 -36.01 -17.66 -42.31
C SER A 108 -35.67 -18.84 -41.42
N VAL A 109 -36.40 -19.03 -40.32
CA VAL A 109 -36.27 -20.16 -39.40
C VAL A 109 -37.66 -20.70 -39.04
N PRO A 110 -37.82 -22.00 -38.76
CA PRO A 110 -39.13 -22.59 -38.47
C PRO A 110 -39.68 -22.26 -37.08
N TYR A 111 -39.07 -21.33 -36.36
CA TYR A 111 -39.43 -20.91 -35.01
C TYR A 111 -39.48 -19.39 -34.94
N SER A 112 -40.32 -18.85 -34.05
CA SER A 112 -40.34 -17.41 -33.80
C SER A 112 -39.02 -16.99 -33.16
N SER A 113 -38.39 -15.96 -33.72
CA SER A 113 -37.09 -15.46 -33.25
C SER A 113 -37.00 -13.94 -33.34
N VAL A 114 -36.09 -13.37 -32.55
CA VAL A 114 -35.77 -11.94 -32.58
C VAL A 114 -34.47 -11.74 -33.36
N PRO A 115 -34.47 -10.94 -34.44
CA PRO A 115 -33.27 -10.61 -35.18
C PRO A 115 -32.38 -9.59 -34.45
N PHE A 116 -31.10 -9.93 -34.30
CA PHE A 116 -30.04 -9.06 -33.79
C PHE A 116 -28.85 -9.05 -34.74
N VAL A 117 -28.13 -7.94 -34.81
CA VAL A 117 -26.81 -7.87 -35.47
C VAL A 117 -25.74 -7.72 -34.40
N ASP A 118 -24.73 -8.60 -34.40
CA ASP A 118 -23.61 -8.55 -33.46
C ASP A 118 -22.85 -7.21 -33.63
N THR A 119 -22.47 -6.59 -32.52
CA THR A 119 -21.71 -5.33 -32.55
C THR A 119 -20.27 -5.60 -32.95
N VAL A 120 -19.80 -4.85 -33.95
CA VAL A 120 -18.43 -4.98 -34.48
C VAL A 120 -17.44 -4.26 -33.58
N TYR A 121 -16.30 -4.90 -33.35
CA TYR A 121 -15.16 -4.33 -32.65
C TYR A 121 -14.12 -3.80 -33.66
N ASN A 122 -13.43 -2.71 -33.32
CA ASN A 122 -12.32 -2.13 -34.11
C ASN A 122 -12.69 -1.64 -35.52
N GLY A 123 -13.90 -1.10 -35.73
CA GLY A 123 -14.26 -0.44 -36.98
C GLY A 123 -13.73 0.99 -37.06
N THR A 124 -13.29 1.46 -38.23
CA THR A 124 -13.11 2.91 -38.49
C THR A 124 -14.39 3.56 -39.00
N GLU A 125 -15.29 2.75 -39.58
CA GLU A 125 -16.53 3.17 -40.21
C GLU A 125 -17.72 2.45 -39.55
N LYS A 126 -18.81 3.17 -39.29
CA LYS A 126 -20.03 2.57 -38.72
C LYS A 126 -20.79 1.80 -39.80
N PRO A 127 -21.17 0.53 -39.59
CA PRO A 127 -22.02 -0.17 -40.54
C PRO A 127 -23.40 0.50 -40.60
N LYS A 128 -23.95 0.61 -41.81
CA LYS A 128 -25.37 0.94 -42.02
C LYS A 128 -26.04 -0.25 -42.65
N ILE A 129 -27.18 -0.67 -42.15
CA ILE A 129 -27.95 -1.80 -42.69
C ILE A 129 -29.27 -1.32 -43.27
N GLU A 130 -29.76 -2.05 -44.26
CA GLU A 130 -31.09 -1.92 -44.85
C GLU A 130 -31.78 -3.28 -44.77
N TYR A 131 -33.02 -3.31 -44.27
CA TYR A 131 -33.81 -4.53 -44.13
C TYR A 131 -35.30 -4.27 -44.36
N THR A 132 -36.02 -5.29 -44.80
CA THR A 132 -37.42 -5.20 -45.17
C THR A 132 -38.34 -5.71 -44.06
N ILE A 133 -39.29 -4.88 -43.64
CA ILE A 133 -40.38 -5.24 -42.71
C ILE A 133 -41.65 -5.52 -43.52
N THR A 134 -42.34 -6.59 -43.16
CA THR A 134 -43.62 -7.00 -43.78
C THR A 134 -44.71 -7.09 -42.71
N ASP A 135 -45.98 -7.06 -43.11
CA ASP A 135 -47.13 -7.23 -42.21
C ASP A 135 -47.13 -8.57 -41.45
N ASN A 136 -46.40 -9.56 -41.95
CA ASN A 136 -46.26 -10.87 -41.31
C ASN A 136 -45.27 -10.86 -40.14
N MET A 137 -44.63 -9.72 -39.83
CA MET A 137 -43.72 -9.54 -38.71
C MET A 137 -44.41 -8.80 -37.56
N GLN A 138 -43.96 -9.04 -36.32
CA GLN A 138 -44.51 -8.35 -35.15
C GLN A 138 -43.51 -7.33 -34.61
N THR A 139 -43.99 -6.23 -34.03
CA THR A 139 -43.14 -5.30 -33.29
C THR A 139 -42.64 -5.97 -32.00
N LEU A 140 -41.34 -5.90 -31.74
CA LEU A 140 -40.76 -6.33 -30.46
C LEU A 140 -41.10 -5.31 -29.37
N PRO A 141 -41.80 -5.68 -28.28
CA PRO A 141 -41.92 -4.80 -27.12
C PRO A 141 -40.53 -4.62 -26.49
N ILE A 142 -40.06 -3.37 -26.40
CA ILE A 142 -38.76 -3.02 -25.81
C ILE A 142 -39.01 -2.09 -24.64
N TYR A 143 -38.43 -2.42 -23.49
CA TYR A 143 -38.41 -1.56 -22.31
C TYR A 143 -37.01 -1.02 -22.05
N LYS A 144 -36.92 0.29 -21.82
CA LYS A 144 -35.74 1.01 -21.34
C LYS A 144 -36.11 1.75 -20.07
N LYS A 145 -35.12 1.94 -19.19
CA LYS A 145 -35.30 2.65 -17.92
C LYS A 145 -36.02 3.99 -18.12
N GLY A 146 -37.01 4.28 -17.28
CA GLY A 146 -37.79 5.52 -17.29
C GLY A 146 -38.96 5.54 -18.28
N GLN A 147 -39.17 4.48 -19.06
CA GLN A 147 -40.37 4.33 -19.88
C GLN A 147 -41.59 3.96 -19.04
N ASN A 148 -42.79 4.20 -19.58
CA ASN A 148 -44.03 3.82 -18.92
C ASN A 148 -44.24 2.30 -18.97
N GLN A 149 -44.18 1.64 -17.81
CA GLN A 149 -44.33 0.19 -17.68
C GLN A 149 -45.73 -0.32 -18.06
N GLN A 150 -46.78 0.48 -17.81
CA GLN A 150 -48.14 0.14 -18.20
C GLN A 150 -48.28 0.14 -19.73
N ASP A 151 -47.70 1.13 -20.42
CA ASP A 151 -47.74 1.19 -21.88
C ASP A 151 -47.00 0.01 -22.50
N PHE A 152 -45.82 -0.33 -21.97
CA PHE A 152 -45.03 -1.49 -22.37
C PHE A 152 -45.83 -2.80 -22.25
N PHE A 153 -46.43 -3.07 -21.09
CA PHE A 153 -47.24 -4.27 -20.91
C PHE A 153 -48.52 -4.25 -21.74
N SER A 154 -49.16 -3.10 -21.90
CA SER A 154 -50.36 -2.95 -22.74
C SER A 154 -50.05 -3.26 -24.21
N GLN A 155 -48.88 -2.83 -24.70
CA GLN A 155 -48.39 -3.20 -26.03
C GLN A 155 -48.15 -4.71 -26.11
N TRP A 156 -47.45 -5.31 -25.13
CA TRP A 156 -47.14 -6.74 -25.13
C TRP A 156 -48.39 -7.63 -24.98
N ASP A 157 -49.41 -7.17 -24.25
CA ASP A 157 -50.71 -7.84 -24.19
C ASP A 157 -51.46 -7.75 -25.52
N ARG A 158 -51.50 -6.57 -26.13
CA ARG A 158 -52.18 -6.34 -27.41
C ARG A 158 -51.59 -7.16 -28.55
N THR A 159 -50.27 -7.26 -28.64
CA THR A 159 -49.60 -7.98 -29.73
C THR A 159 -49.46 -9.48 -29.45
N SER A 160 -49.61 -9.92 -28.19
CA SER A 160 -49.28 -11.29 -27.78
C SER A 160 -47.91 -11.75 -28.27
N ALA A 161 -46.94 -10.82 -28.30
CA ALA A 161 -45.59 -11.08 -28.80
C ALA A 161 -44.91 -12.22 -28.03
N PRO A 162 -44.22 -13.16 -28.72
CA PRO A 162 -43.57 -14.31 -28.08
C PRO A 162 -42.37 -13.91 -27.21
N PHE A 163 -41.81 -12.71 -27.42
CA PHE A 163 -40.69 -12.18 -26.65
C PHE A 163 -40.88 -10.68 -26.38
N ALA A 164 -40.23 -10.20 -25.33
CA ALA A 164 -39.94 -8.79 -25.12
C ALA A 164 -38.45 -8.61 -24.77
N LEU A 165 -37.97 -7.38 -24.85
CA LEU A 165 -36.57 -7.05 -24.58
C LEU A 165 -36.47 -5.94 -23.54
N VAL A 166 -35.68 -6.17 -22.49
CA VAL A 166 -35.25 -5.12 -21.56
C VAL A 166 -33.83 -4.71 -21.93
N VAL A 167 -33.59 -3.40 -22.09
CA VAL A 167 -32.30 -2.88 -22.56
C VAL A 167 -31.74 -1.84 -21.57
N ASP A 168 -30.47 -2.02 -21.24
CA ASP A 168 -29.66 -1.11 -20.44
C ASP A 168 -28.29 -0.86 -21.09
N ASP A 169 -27.50 0.04 -20.52
CA ASP A 169 -26.11 0.29 -20.93
C ASP A 169 -25.19 -0.91 -20.64
N TYR A 170 -25.52 -1.75 -19.65
CA TYR A 170 -24.74 -2.93 -19.29
C TYR A 170 -25.28 -4.27 -19.80
N PHE A 171 -26.56 -4.37 -20.16
CA PHE A 171 -27.15 -5.65 -20.57
C PHE A 171 -28.35 -5.52 -21.50
N GLN A 172 -28.69 -6.64 -22.12
CA GLN A 172 -29.91 -6.87 -22.88
C GLN A 172 -30.52 -8.19 -22.40
N LEU A 173 -31.77 -8.17 -21.94
CA LEU A 173 -32.49 -9.34 -21.44
C LEU A 173 -33.68 -9.66 -22.35
N LEU A 174 -33.58 -10.79 -23.07
CA LEU A 174 -34.65 -11.32 -23.91
C LEU A 174 -35.58 -12.17 -23.04
N VAL A 175 -36.81 -11.67 -22.82
CA VAL A 175 -37.80 -12.27 -21.92
C VAL A 175 -38.85 -13.03 -22.74
N PRO A 176 -39.00 -14.36 -22.55
CA PRO A 176 -40.07 -15.15 -23.15
C PRO A 176 -41.45 -14.71 -22.67
N GLN A 177 -42.47 -14.83 -23.54
CA GLN A 177 -43.85 -14.45 -23.22
C GLN A 177 -44.40 -15.11 -21.95
N LYS A 178 -43.98 -16.35 -21.64
CA LYS A 178 -44.42 -17.07 -20.44
C LYS A 178 -44.06 -16.34 -19.14
N ASP A 179 -43.00 -15.55 -19.15
CA ASP A 179 -42.55 -14.82 -17.97
C ASP A 179 -43.24 -13.48 -17.80
N LYS A 180 -44.05 -13.03 -18.77
CA LYS A 180 -44.79 -11.75 -18.70
C LYS A 180 -45.65 -11.63 -17.43
N ALA A 181 -46.33 -12.71 -17.03
CA ALA A 181 -47.17 -12.70 -15.83
C ALA A 181 -46.36 -12.62 -14.52
N PHE A 182 -45.15 -13.19 -14.52
CA PHE A 182 -44.20 -13.06 -13.42
C PHE A 182 -43.61 -11.65 -13.38
N MET A 183 -43.19 -11.11 -14.54
CA MET A 183 -42.62 -9.77 -14.68
C MET A 183 -43.58 -8.65 -14.23
N LYS A 184 -44.90 -8.84 -14.40
CA LYS A 184 -45.92 -7.93 -13.86
C LYS A 184 -46.01 -7.92 -12.32
N ARG A 185 -45.51 -8.97 -11.66
CA ARG A 185 -45.65 -9.24 -10.23
C ARG A 185 -44.34 -9.82 -9.65
N MET A 186 -43.21 -9.20 -10.00
CA MET A 186 -41.91 -9.62 -9.49
C MET A 186 -41.90 -9.53 -7.96
N ARG A 187 -41.32 -10.52 -7.30
CA ARG A 187 -41.29 -10.57 -5.82
C ARG A 187 -40.23 -9.65 -5.25
N ASP A 188 -39.09 -9.56 -5.92
CA ASP A 188 -37.90 -8.86 -5.42
C ASP A 188 -37.75 -7.42 -5.94
N PHE A 189 -38.60 -7.03 -6.89
CA PHE A 189 -38.56 -5.75 -7.59
C PHE A 189 -39.98 -5.21 -7.77
N SER A 190 -40.19 -3.94 -7.40
CA SER A 190 -41.46 -3.23 -7.56
C SER A 190 -41.75 -2.81 -9.01
N SER A 191 -40.72 -2.72 -9.86
CA SER A 191 -40.81 -2.28 -11.25
C SER A 191 -39.68 -2.84 -12.12
N ILE A 192 -39.79 -2.70 -13.45
CA ILE A 192 -38.69 -3.04 -14.38
C ILE A 192 -37.51 -2.09 -14.20
N ASP A 193 -37.76 -0.82 -13.82
CA ASP A 193 -36.69 0.13 -13.50
C ASP A 193 -35.85 -0.33 -12.30
N GLU A 194 -36.48 -0.87 -11.26
CA GLU A 194 -35.76 -1.40 -10.10
C GLU A 194 -34.93 -2.64 -10.46
N LEU A 195 -35.43 -3.52 -11.33
CA LEU A 195 -34.66 -4.63 -11.90
C LEU A 195 -33.42 -4.14 -12.65
N ILE A 196 -33.57 -3.12 -13.51
CA ILE A 196 -32.45 -2.52 -14.25
C ILE A 196 -31.42 -1.93 -13.29
N LEU A 197 -31.86 -1.19 -12.26
CA LEU A 197 -30.99 -0.58 -11.26
C LEU A 197 -30.23 -1.64 -10.45
N TYR A 198 -30.86 -2.77 -10.12
CA TYR A 198 -30.20 -3.89 -9.47
C TYR A 198 -29.06 -4.46 -10.31
N TYR A 199 -29.26 -4.70 -11.61
CA TYR A 199 -28.18 -5.18 -12.48
C TYR A 199 -27.09 -4.12 -12.71
N ARG A 200 -27.46 -2.84 -12.83
CA ARG A 200 -26.46 -1.74 -12.87
C ARG A 200 -25.56 -1.77 -11.64
N ASP A 201 -26.13 -2.02 -10.46
CA ASP A 201 -25.35 -2.12 -9.22
C ASP A 201 -24.43 -3.35 -9.21
N ILE A 202 -24.87 -4.51 -9.71
CA ILE A 202 -24.02 -5.70 -9.88
C ILE A 202 -22.82 -5.37 -10.79
N PHE A 203 -23.08 -4.90 -12.02
CA PHE A 203 -22.02 -4.64 -12.98
C PHE A 203 -21.06 -3.54 -12.49
N THR A 204 -21.59 -2.49 -11.87
CA THR A 204 -20.75 -1.42 -11.30
C THR A 204 -19.88 -1.95 -10.16
N TYR A 205 -20.44 -2.76 -9.26
CA TYR A 205 -19.69 -3.34 -8.16
C TYR A 205 -18.63 -4.35 -8.64
N TYR A 206 -18.95 -5.20 -9.62
CA TYR A 206 -17.98 -6.13 -10.20
C TYR A 206 -16.88 -5.40 -10.99
N ASN A 207 -17.21 -4.31 -11.71
CA ASN A 207 -16.22 -3.45 -12.36
C ASN A 207 -15.27 -2.83 -11.31
N LYS A 208 -15.82 -2.38 -10.17
CA LYS A 208 -15.02 -1.87 -9.05
C LYS A 208 -14.07 -2.95 -8.54
N LEU A 209 -14.57 -4.13 -8.17
CA LEU A 209 -13.75 -5.24 -7.64
C LEU A 209 -12.71 -5.76 -8.63
N SER A 210 -13.02 -5.73 -9.93
CA SER A 210 -12.04 -6.09 -10.97
C SER A 210 -11.06 -4.96 -11.26
N GLY A 211 -11.29 -3.74 -10.78
CA GLY A 211 -10.39 -2.60 -10.95
C GLY A 211 -10.38 -2.01 -12.34
N ILE A 212 -11.53 -2.01 -13.02
CA ILE A 212 -11.70 -1.39 -14.33
C ILE A 212 -12.62 -0.17 -14.25
N SER A 213 -12.32 0.87 -15.04
CA SER A 213 -13.09 2.11 -15.08
C SER A 213 -13.19 2.66 -16.50
N PHE A 214 -14.25 3.39 -16.80
CA PHE A 214 -14.34 4.18 -18.03
C PHE A 214 -13.42 5.42 -17.98
N ASP A 215 -13.10 5.88 -16.77
CA ASP A 215 -12.36 7.12 -16.49
C ASP A 215 -10.94 6.81 -16.00
N THR A 216 -10.15 6.07 -16.78
CA THR A 216 -8.75 5.79 -16.44
C THR A 216 -7.81 5.97 -17.63
N ASN A 217 -6.62 6.49 -17.34
CA ASN A 217 -5.54 6.62 -18.32
C ASN A 217 -4.67 5.35 -18.40
N ILE A 218 -4.87 4.38 -17.50
CA ILE A 218 -4.15 3.10 -17.52
C ILE A 218 -4.85 2.15 -18.49
N LYS A 219 -4.24 1.90 -19.65
CA LYS A 219 -4.84 1.09 -20.72
C LYS A 219 -5.37 -0.27 -20.24
N THR A 220 -4.60 -1.00 -19.43
CA THR A 220 -4.99 -2.33 -18.92
C THR A 220 -6.16 -2.31 -17.92
N ASN A 221 -6.55 -1.13 -17.43
CA ASN A 221 -7.67 -0.93 -16.52
C ASN A 221 -8.86 -0.23 -17.19
N LYS A 222 -8.75 0.12 -18.48
CA LYS A 222 -9.83 0.78 -19.21
C LYS A 222 -10.98 -0.20 -19.44
N ASN A 223 -12.18 0.23 -19.07
CA ASN A 223 -13.43 -0.48 -19.32
C ASN A 223 -13.97 -0.14 -20.71
N ILE A 224 -14.78 -1.04 -21.28
CA ILE A 224 -15.49 -0.82 -22.55
C ILE A 224 -17.01 -1.01 -22.37
N PRO A 225 -17.85 -0.24 -23.09
CA PRO A 225 -19.29 -0.20 -22.85
C PRO A 225 -20.03 -1.32 -23.59
N ASN A 226 -19.50 -2.54 -23.52
CA ASN A 226 -20.18 -3.72 -24.07
C ASN A 226 -21.25 -4.24 -23.11
N LYS A 227 -22.39 -4.65 -23.68
CA LYS A 227 -23.51 -5.25 -22.96
C LYS A 227 -23.39 -6.77 -22.84
N TYR A 228 -23.85 -7.31 -21.73
CA TYR A 228 -24.20 -8.73 -21.62
C TYR A 228 -25.49 -9.01 -22.39
N PHE A 229 -25.59 -10.20 -23.00
CA PHE A 229 -26.83 -10.67 -23.61
C PHE A 229 -27.36 -11.84 -22.78
N ILE A 230 -28.57 -11.69 -22.28
CA ILE A 230 -29.20 -12.57 -21.31
C ILE A 230 -30.48 -13.14 -21.91
N LYS A 231 -30.69 -14.46 -21.80
CA LYS A 231 -31.84 -15.16 -22.37
C LYS A 231 -32.21 -16.41 -21.58
N ALA A 232 -33.33 -17.03 -21.93
CA ALA A 232 -33.61 -18.42 -21.58
C ALA A 232 -32.96 -19.35 -22.61
N ASP A 233 -32.56 -20.55 -22.22
CA ASP A 233 -32.11 -21.60 -23.13
C ASP A 233 -32.51 -22.99 -22.66
N ILE A 234 -33.62 -23.51 -23.20
CA ILE A 234 -34.18 -24.83 -22.88
C ILE A 234 -33.15 -25.95 -23.11
N SER A 235 -32.28 -25.79 -24.11
CA SER A 235 -31.26 -26.79 -24.47
C SER A 235 -29.88 -26.46 -23.92
N GLY A 236 -29.79 -25.54 -22.95
CA GLY A 236 -28.55 -25.18 -22.29
C GLY A 236 -27.99 -26.29 -21.38
N PRO A 237 -26.72 -26.19 -20.98
CA PRO A 237 -26.14 -27.02 -19.93
C PRO A 237 -26.46 -26.48 -18.52
N GLY A 238 -26.43 -27.35 -17.50
CA GLY A 238 -26.52 -26.94 -16.09
C GLY A 238 -27.86 -26.29 -15.70
N GLY A 239 -27.86 -25.49 -14.61
CA GLY A 239 -29.01 -24.64 -14.24
C GLY A 239 -29.00 -23.27 -14.92
N GLY A 240 -27.82 -22.82 -15.31
CA GLY A 240 -27.54 -21.68 -16.17
C GLY A 240 -26.10 -21.79 -16.66
N TYR A 241 -25.70 -20.88 -17.54
CA TYR A 241 -24.33 -20.83 -18.02
C TYR A 241 -23.93 -19.45 -18.55
N TYR A 242 -22.62 -19.19 -18.53
CA TYR A 242 -21.97 -18.09 -19.23
C TYR A 242 -21.25 -18.60 -20.48
N GLY A 243 -21.68 -18.15 -21.66
CA GLY A 243 -21.10 -18.48 -22.96
C GLY A 243 -20.33 -17.32 -23.59
N GLY A 244 -19.68 -17.57 -24.72
CA GLY A 244 -18.89 -16.57 -25.44
C GLY A 244 -19.71 -15.43 -26.07
N ASN A 245 -21.01 -15.63 -26.28
CA ASN A 245 -21.90 -14.66 -26.91
C ASN A 245 -23.18 -14.39 -26.13
N HIS A 246 -23.50 -15.12 -25.06
CA HIS A 246 -24.61 -14.81 -24.17
C HIS A 246 -24.43 -15.54 -22.85
N THR A 247 -25.21 -15.16 -21.85
CA THR A 247 -25.46 -15.95 -20.65
C THR A 247 -26.93 -16.34 -20.62
N ALA A 248 -27.25 -17.50 -20.08
CA ALA A 248 -28.62 -18.00 -20.09
C ALA A 248 -29.00 -18.77 -18.82
N GLU A 249 -30.29 -18.72 -18.50
CA GLU A 249 -30.94 -19.68 -17.60
C GLU A 249 -31.29 -20.93 -18.43
N THR A 250 -30.94 -22.13 -17.94
CA THR A 250 -31.17 -23.38 -18.67
C THR A 250 -32.61 -23.85 -18.46
N SER A 251 -33.52 -23.18 -19.16
CA SER A 251 -34.97 -23.25 -18.99
C SER A 251 -35.65 -22.56 -20.17
N ASP A 252 -36.96 -22.74 -20.31
CA ASP A 252 -37.82 -21.92 -21.16
C ASP A 252 -38.14 -20.55 -20.52
N SER A 253 -37.68 -20.33 -19.28
CA SER A 253 -37.91 -19.14 -18.47
C SER A 253 -36.60 -18.42 -18.11
N VAL A 254 -36.69 -17.12 -17.90
CA VAL A 254 -35.65 -16.29 -17.26
C VAL A 254 -36.03 -15.87 -15.84
N ALA A 255 -37.15 -16.35 -15.31
CA ALA A 255 -37.73 -15.82 -14.09
C ALA A 255 -36.93 -16.15 -12.82
N SER A 256 -36.32 -17.34 -12.75
CA SER A 256 -35.67 -17.80 -11.53
C SER A 256 -34.28 -17.21 -11.35
N PHE A 257 -33.57 -16.93 -12.44
CA PHE A 257 -32.25 -16.31 -12.40
C PHE A 257 -32.34 -14.80 -12.61
N TRP A 258 -33.08 -14.36 -13.64
CA TRP A 258 -32.92 -13.02 -14.20
C TRP A 258 -34.05 -12.03 -13.87
N LEU A 259 -35.16 -12.49 -13.30
CA LEU A 259 -36.25 -11.64 -12.80
C LEU A 259 -36.40 -11.72 -11.27
N SER A 260 -35.48 -12.40 -10.60
CA SER A 260 -35.45 -12.58 -9.14
C SER A 260 -34.04 -12.34 -8.61
N LYS A 261 -33.91 -12.00 -7.32
CA LYS A 261 -32.61 -11.94 -6.64
C LYS A 261 -32.17 -13.36 -6.29
N GLY A 262 -30.96 -13.75 -6.70
CA GLY A 262 -30.48 -15.10 -6.43
C GLY A 262 -29.03 -15.34 -6.82
N TRP A 263 -28.49 -16.48 -6.37
CA TRP A 263 -27.10 -16.87 -6.63
C TRP A 263 -26.83 -17.11 -8.12
N GLY A 264 -27.80 -17.70 -8.85
CA GLY A 264 -27.66 -18.05 -10.27
C GLY A 264 -27.17 -16.87 -11.13
N ALA A 265 -27.92 -15.78 -11.18
CA ALA A 265 -27.50 -14.61 -11.97
C ALA A 265 -26.15 -14.00 -11.50
N LEU A 266 -25.90 -13.93 -10.19
CA LEU A 266 -24.63 -13.41 -9.67
C LEU A 266 -23.42 -14.26 -10.09
N HIS A 267 -23.60 -15.58 -10.07
CA HIS A 267 -22.61 -16.59 -10.45
C HIS A 267 -22.31 -16.53 -11.95
N GLU A 268 -23.34 -16.52 -12.80
CA GLU A 268 -23.17 -16.49 -14.26
C GLU A 268 -22.60 -15.17 -14.76
N ILE A 269 -23.01 -14.02 -14.17
CA ILE A 269 -22.36 -12.74 -14.46
C ILE A 269 -20.88 -12.80 -14.05
N GLY A 270 -20.59 -13.40 -12.89
CA GLY A 270 -19.25 -13.53 -12.32
C GLY A 270 -18.27 -14.29 -13.22
N HIS A 271 -18.74 -15.27 -13.99
CA HIS A 271 -17.88 -15.97 -14.97
C HIS A 271 -17.30 -15.03 -16.03
N GLY A 272 -18.01 -13.99 -16.43
CA GLY A 272 -17.45 -12.98 -17.33
C GLY A 272 -16.33 -12.15 -16.70
N TYR A 273 -16.25 -12.08 -15.36
CA TYR A 273 -15.22 -11.35 -14.64
C TYR A 273 -14.00 -12.21 -14.25
N GLN A 274 -13.93 -13.44 -14.75
CA GLN A 274 -12.75 -14.28 -14.61
C GLN A 274 -11.80 -14.07 -15.79
N ASP A 275 -10.50 -14.23 -15.50
CA ASP A 275 -9.44 -14.32 -16.49
C ASP A 275 -8.96 -15.78 -16.65
N ASN A 276 -7.97 -16.00 -17.50
CA ASN A 276 -7.42 -17.34 -17.74
C ASN A 276 -6.70 -17.93 -16.52
N PHE A 277 -6.24 -17.11 -15.57
CA PHE A 277 -5.55 -17.57 -14.35
C PHE A 277 -6.52 -18.02 -13.27
N THR A 278 -7.74 -17.48 -13.31
CA THR A 278 -8.74 -17.62 -12.26
C THR A 278 -10.00 -18.35 -12.72
N ARG A 279 -9.99 -18.90 -13.94
CA ARG A 279 -11.10 -19.63 -14.56
C ARG A 279 -11.50 -20.87 -13.74
N GLY A 280 -12.80 -21.13 -13.64
CA GLY A 280 -13.38 -22.27 -12.94
C GLY A 280 -14.58 -21.88 -12.08
N GLU A 281 -14.98 -22.74 -11.14
CA GLU A 281 -16.20 -22.59 -10.33
C GLU A 281 -15.97 -21.99 -8.93
N VAL A 282 -14.85 -21.29 -8.74
CA VAL A 282 -14.47 -20.70 -7.45
C VAL A 282 -14.31 -19.19 -7.54
N TRP A 283 -13.54 -18.68 -8.49
CA TRP A 283 -13.18 -17.25 -8.50
C TRP A 283 -14.34 -16.33 -8.89
N ASN A 284 -15.18 -16.73 -9.85
CA ASN A 284 -16.43 -16.03 -10.16
C ASN A 284 -17.30 -15.84 -8.90
N ASN A 285 -17.28 -16.84 -8.01
CA ASN A 285 -18.05 -16.80 -6.77
C ASN A 285 -17.51 -15.81 -5.73
N ILE A 286 -16.26 -15.32 -5.86
CA ILE A 286 -15.77 -14.22 -5.02
C ILE A 286 -16.57 -12.95 -5.29
N TYR A 287 -16.85 -12.65 -6.57
CA TYR A 287 -17.69 -11.52 -6.97
C TYR A 287 -19.13 -11.70 -6.48
N ALA A 288 -19.72 -12.89 -6.73
CA ALA A 288 -21.08 -13.21 -6.29
C ALA A 288 -21.27 -13.11 -4.78
N HIS A 289 -20.35 -13.69 -4.01
CA HIS A 289 -20.35 -13.61 -2.56
C HIS A 289 -20.19 -12.16 -2.08
N SER A 290 -19.24 -11.41 -2.64
CA SER A 290 -18.99 -10.03 -2.22
C SER A 290 -20.22 -9.13 -2.44
N PHE A 291 -20.95 -9.33 -3.53
CA PHE A 291 -22.20 -8.59 -3.77
C PHE A 291 -23.34 -9.04 -2.86
N GLN A 292 -23.45 -10.34 -2.54
CA GLN A 292 -24.38 -10.79 -1.50
C GLN A 292 -24.04 -10.16 -0.14
N GLN A 293 -22.76 -10.08 0.21
CA GLN A 293 -22.30 -9.51 1.49
C GLN A 293 -22.63 -8.02 1.59
N LYS A 294 -22.35 -7.26 0.52
CA LYS A 294 -22.71 -5.84 0.39
C LYS A 294 -24.20 -5.60 0.64
N ASN A 295 -25.08 -6.44 0.08
CA ASN A 295 -26.53 -6.20 0.12
C ASN A 295 -27.24 -6.80 1.35
N LEU A 296 -26.75 -7.92 1.87
CA LEU A 296 -27.41 -8.62 2.99
C LEU A 296 -26.84 -8.22 4.36
N GLY A 297 -25.62 -7.67 4.41
CA GLY A 297 -24.93 -7.43 5.68
C GLY A 297 -24.87 -8.71 6.53
N SER A 298 -25.22 -8.62 7.81
CA SER A 298 -25.27 -9.80 8.71
C SER A 298 -26.28 -10.87 8.29
N GLY A 299 -27.28 -10.52 7.47
CA GLY A 299 -28.24 -11.48 6.90
C GLY A 299 -27.60 -12.50 5.96
N ILE A 300 -26.35 -12.30 5.54
CA ILE A 300 -25.62 -13.26 4.70
C ILE A 300 -25.44 -14.62 5.39
N TYR A 301 -25.33 -14.68 6.72
CA TYR A 301 -25.15 -15.96 7.40
C TYR A 301 -26.41 -16.84 7.36
N SER A 302 -27.59 -16.22 7.23
CA SER A 302 -28.88 -16.90 7.12
C SER A 302 -29.28 -17.19 5.68
N ASN A 303 -28.95 -16.28 4.75
CA ASN A 303 -29.47 -16.32 3.37
C ASN A 303 -28.39 -16.49 2.29
N GLY A 304 -27.11 -16.37 2.66
CA GLY A 304 -25.99 -16.44 1.73
C GLY A 304 -25.62 -17.87 1.32
N TRP A 305 -25.21 -18.02 0.06
CA TRP A 305 -24.87 -19.33 -0.50
C TRP A 305 -23.62 -19.95 0.14
N LEU A 306 -22.61 -19.12 0.43
CA LEU A 306 -21.35 -19.59 1.05
C LEU A 306 -21.61 -20.28 2.41
N TYR A 307 -22.58 -19.76 3.17
CA TYR A 307 -22.96 -20.27 4.48
C TYR A 307 -24.11 -21.27 4.43
N ASP A 308 -24.39 -21.79 3.23
CA ASP A 308 -25.35 -22.86 2.98
C ASP A 308 -26.73 -22.58 3.59
N TYR A 309 -27.18 -21.33 3.38
CA TYR A 309 -28.50 -20.82 3.75
C TYR A 309 -28.86 -21.05 5.23
N GLY A 310 -28.00 -20.59 6.14
CA GLY A 310 -28.22 -20.67 7.59
C GLY A 310 -27.46 -21.81 8.28
N ARG A 311 -26.69 -22.61 7.53
CA ARG A 311 -25.90 -23.73 8.05
C ARG A 311 -24.43 -23.38 8.27
N LYS A 312 -24.14 -22.11 8.58
CA LYS A 312 -22.79 -21.58 8.81
C LYS A 312 -21.93 -22.45 9.72
N ASN A 313 -22.45 -22.90 10.86
CA ASN A 313 -21.68 -23.71 11.81
C ASN A 313 -21.21 -25.05 11.21
N ILE A 314 -21.97 -25.64 10.29
CA ILE A 314 -21.59 -26.87 9.58
C ILE A 314 -20.46 -26.56 8.59
N VAL A 315 -20.59 -25.45 7.84
CA VAL A 315 -19.55 -24.99 6.92
C VAL A 315 -18.25 -24.70 7.67
N ASP A 316 -18.30 -23.92 8.76
CA ASP A 316 -17.15 -23.64 9.62
C ASP A 316 -16.48 -24.93 10.12
N SER A 317 -17.27 -25.91 10.58
CA SER A 317 -16.75 -27.18 11.08
C SER A 317 -16.09 -28.02 9.98
N ASN A 318 -16.61 -27.98 8.76
CA ASN A 318 -16.01 -28.69 7.62
C ASN A 318 -14.65 -28.09 7.24
N ILE A 319 -14.53 -26.76 7.22
CA ILE A 319 -13.26 -26.08 6.98
C ILE A 319 -12.24 -26.39 8.08
N ASP A 320 -12.66 -26.34 9.34
CA ASP A 320 -11.81 -26.70 10.49
C ASP A 320 -11.28 -28.15 10.39
N ASN A 321 -12.13 -29.09 9.98
CA ASN A 321 -11.71 -30.47 9.73
C ASN A 321 -10.66 -30.57 8.60
N LEU A 322 -10.83 -29.81 7.50
CA LEU A 322 -9.88 -29.80 6.38
C LEU A 322 -8.52 -29.22 6.81
N LEU A 323 -8.53 -28.15 7.60
CA LEU A 323 -7.34 -27.46 8.12
C LEU A 323 -6.58 -28.32 9.13
N HIS A 324 -7.25 -28.74 10.19
CA HIS A 324 -6.57 -29.21 11.40
C HIS A 324 -6.59 -30.74 11.56
N LYS A 325 -7.64 -31.42 11.09
CA LYS A 325 -7.75 -32.89 11.21
C LYS A 325 -7.16 -33.60 10.01
N ASN A 326 -7.61 -33.24 8.81
CA ASN A 326 -7.22 -33.90 7.57
C ASN A 326 -5.95 -33.29 6.97
N GLN A 327 -5.65 -32.03 7.28
CA GLN A 327 -4.53 -31.26 6.72
C GLN A 327 -4.47 -31.37 5.18
N SER A 328 -5.63 -31.28 4.55
CA SER A 328 -5.79 -31.50 3.11
C SER A 328 -5.23 -30.31 2.31
N ALA A 329 -4.57 -30.59 1.19
CA ALA A 329 -4.07 -29.56 0.28
C ALA A 329 -5.23 -28.68 -0.23
N PHE A 330 -5.04 -27.35 -0.26
CA PHE A 330 -6.11 -26.41 -0.61
C PHE A 330 -6.79 -26.72 -1.96
N ASN A 331 -6.01 -27.16 -2.95
CA ASN A 331 -6.50 -27.49 -4.29
C ASN A 331 -7.35 -28.77 -4.35
N THR A 332 -7.39 -29.58 -3.28
CA THR A 332 -8.27 -30.76 -3.18
C THR A 332 -9.55 -30.49 -2.39
N TRP A 333 -9.71 -29.28 -1.84
CA TRP A 333 -10.94 -28.90 -1.15
C TRP A 333 -12.11 -28.79 -2.12
N GLY A 334 -13.34 -28.94 -1.62
CA GLY A 334 -14.55 -28.68 -2.41
C GLY A 334 -14.65 -27.21 -2.84
N LEU A 335 -15.43 -26.94 -3.89
CA LEU A 335 -15.51 -25.59 -4.49
C LEU A 335 -15.99 -24.52 -3.50
N ARG A 336 -16.96 -24.87 -2.63
CA ARG A 336 -17.45 -23.97 -1.56
C ARG A 336 -16.37 -23.70 -0.54
N GLU A 337 -15.61 -24.73 -0.18
CA GLU A 337 -14.55 -24.65 0.82
C GLU A 337 -13.36 -23.84 0.31
N GLN A 338 -12.99 -23.98 -0.97
CA GLN A 338 -12.00 -23.12 -1.61
C GLN A 338 -12.46 -21.65 -1.65
N LEU A 339 -13.73 -21.40 -2.03
CA LEU A 339 -14.30 -20.06 -1.98
C LEU A 339 -14.21 -19.48 -0.56
N TYR A 340 -14.53 -20.27 0.46
CA TYR A 340 -14.43 -19.87 1.87
C TYR A 340 -13.02 -19.38 2.22
N GLY A 341 -11.98 -20.14 1.83
CA GLY A 341 -10.59 -19.76 2.05
C GLY A 341 -10.20 -18.45 1.36
N PHE A 342 -10.61 -18.23 0.12
CA PHE A 342 -10.37 -16.97 -0.58
C PHE A 342 -11.12 -15.78 0.06
N ILE A 343 -12.34 -16.00 0.54
CA ILE A 343 -13.12 -14.98 1.26
C ILE A 343 -12.47 -14.64 2.60
N LEU A 344 -11.89 -15.60 3.34
CA LEU A 344 -11.13 -15.29 4.56
C LEU A 344 -9.95 -14.35 4.27
N LEU A 345 -9.16 -14.65 3.23
CA LEU A 345 -8.03 -13.82 2.82
C LEU A 345 -8.52 -12.43 2.38
N LYS A 346 -9.56 -12.37 1.52
CA LYS A 346 -10.11 -11.12 1.00
C LYS A 346 -10.72 -10.25 2.10
N ASN A 347 -11.50 -10.82 3.03
CA ASN A 347 -12.14 -10.05 4.11
C ASN A 347 -11.09 -9.43 5.04
N LYS A 348 -9.94 -10.09 5.25
CA LYS A 348 -8.85 -9.53 6.04
C LYS A 348 -8.02 -8.49 5.28
N ALA A 349 -7.82 -8.68 3.97
CA ALA A 349 -7.04 -7.76 3.15
C ALA A 349 -7.83 -6.49 2.74
N GLY A 350 -9.13 -6.65 2.45
CA GLY A 350 -10.02 -5.60 1.94
C GLY A 350 -10.31 -5.71 0.43
N ASP A 351 -11.40 -5.06 0.00
CA ASP A 351 -11.82 -5.01 -1.42
C ASP A 351 -10.76 -4.36 -2.32
N ASP A 352 -10.02 -3.38 -1.81
CA ASP A 352 -8.96 -2.69 -2.56
C ASP A 352 -7.77 -3.61 -2.85
N SER A 353 -7.45 -4.54 -1.95
CA SER A 353 -6.44 -5.58 -2.19
C SER A 353 -6.83 -6.55 -3.31
N PHE A 354 -8.11 -6.95 -3.36
CA PHE A 354 -8.63 -7.78 -4.46
C PHE A 354 -8.65 -7.02 -5.79
N THR A 355 -9.01 -5.74 -5.75
CA THR A 355 -8.95 -4.83 -6.89
C THR A 355 -7.52 -4.72 -7.44
N HIS A 356 -6.55 -4.49 -6.55
CA HIS A 356 -5.13 -4.40 -6.90
C HIS A 356 -4.59 -5.71 -7.49
N PHE A 357 -4.97 -6.87 -6.93
CA PHE A 357 -4.62 -8.17 -7.51
C PHE A 357 -5.07 -8.28 -8.98
N ASN A 358 -6.34 -7.95 -9.27
CA ASN A 358 -6.88 -8.05 -10.62
C ASN A 358 -6.15 -7.09 -11.59
N GLN A 359 -5.74 -5.91 -11.12
CA GLN A 359 -4.98 -4.94 -11.91
C GLN A 359 -3.54 -5.40 -12.20
N GLU A 360 -2.82 -5.88 -11.18
CA GLU A 360 -1.44 -6.36 -11.35
C GLU A 360 -1.39 -7.63 -12.19
N TYR A 361 -2.35 -8.54 -12.05
CA TYR A 361 -2.44 -9.69 -12.95
C TYR A 361 -2.68 -9.25 -14.40
N ARG A 362 -3.62 -8.33 -14.66
CA ARG A 362 -3.85 -7.84 -16.04
C ARG A 362 -2.61 -7.18 -16.63
N LYS A 363 -1.90 -6.37 -15.85
CA LYS A 363 -0.63 -5.75 -16.24
C LYS A 363 0.42 -6.81 -16.58
N LEU A 364 0.55 -7.85 -15.75
CA LEU A 364 1.46 -8.96 -15.95
C LEU A 364 1.12 -9.76 -17.23
N ALA A 365 -0.14 -10.09 -17.43
CA ALA A 365 -0.62 -10.85 -18.58
C ALA A 365 -0.49 -10.10 -19.92
N ASN A 366 -0.40 -8.77 -19.88
CA ASN A 366 -0.15 -7.91 -21.04
C ASN A 366 1.36 -7.68 -21.31
N SER A 367 2.26 -8.28 -20.52
CA SER A 367 3.70 -8.15 -20.70
C SER A 367 4.25 -9.12 -21.75
N ASN A 368 5.30 -8.72 -22.46
CA ASN A 368 5.95 -9.55 -23.47
C ASN A 368 6.53 -10.83 -22.84
N GLY A 369 6.20 -11.99 -23.41
CA GLY A 369 6.71 -13.28 -22.94
C GLY A 369 5.99 -13.84 -21.71
N PHE A 370 4.85 -13.26 -21.29
CA PHE A 370 4.05 -13.80 -20.21
C PHE A 370 3.59 -15.25 -20.50
N ASN A 371 3.83 -16.14 -19.55
CA ASN A 371 3.25 -17.46 -19.51
C ASN A 371 2.63 -17.70 -18.13
N ILE A 372 1.37 -18.13 -18.13
CA ILE A 372 0.57 -18.34 -16.94
C ILE A 372 1.15 -19.44 -16.02
N SER A 373 1.82 -20.45 -16.59
CA SER A 373 2.39 -21.59 -15.84
C SER A 373 3.66 -21.23 -15.05
N ASP A 374 4.15 -20.01 -15.19
CA ASP A 374 5.31 -19.50 -14.45
C ASP A 374 4.95 -18.91 -13.08
N TYR A 375 3.65 -18.75 -12.78
CA TYR A 375 3.17 -18.09 -11.57
C TYR A 375 2.28 -19.02 -10.73
N ASN A 376 2.49 -19.01 -9.40
CA ASN A 376 1.55 -19.63 -8.47
C ASN A 376 0.46 -18.63 -8.06
N GLN A 377 -0.79 -19.10 -7.92
CA GLN A 377 -1.92 -18.25 -7.55
C GLN A 377 -1.72 -17.56 -6.20
N PHE A 378 -1.27 -18.29 -5.18
CA PHE A 378 -1.01 -17.72 -3.86
C PHE A 378 0.22 -16.80 -3.82
N ASP A 379 1.17 -16.94 -4.75
CA ASP A 379 2.30 -16.00 -4.82
C ASP A 379 1.80 -14.62 -5.24
N LEU A 380 1.03 -14.54 -6.33
CA LEU A 380 0.45 -13.28 -6.82
C LEU A 380 -0.56 -12.71 -5.82
N LEU A 381 -1.40 -13.56 -5.22
CA LEU A 381 -2.40 -13.13 -4.24
C LEU A 381 -1.75 -12.54 -2.99
N SER A 382 -0.79 -13.26 -2.37
CA SER A 382 -0.13 -12.80 -1.15
C SER A 382 0.66 -11.51 -1.37
N LYS A 383 1.34 -11.40 -2.51
CA LYS A 383 2.04 -10.17 -2.92
C LYS A 383 1.07 -8.99 -3.00
N ALA A 384 0.02 -9.09 -3.84
CA ALA A 384 -0.91 -8.00 -4.07
C ALA A 384 -1.68 -7.62 -2.79
N TYR A 385 -2.07 -8.60 -1.98
CA TYR A 385 -2.77 -8.34 -0.73
C TYR A 385 -1.86 -7.67 0.28
N GLY A 386 -0.61 -8.10 0.41
CA GLY A 386 0.37 -7.47 1.28
C GLY A 386 0.71 -6.04 0.86
N GLU A 387 0.85 -5.76 -0.44
CA GLU A 387 1.15 -4.42 -0.96
C GLU A 387 0.14 -3.35 -0.53
N ILE A 388 -1.15 -3.70 -0.45
CA ILE A 388 -2.22 -2.80 -0.04
C ILE A 388 -2.47 -2.86 1.47
N SER A 389 -2.67 -4.05 2.04
CA SER A 389 -3.10 -4.22 3.44
C SER A 389 -1.95 -4.12 4.45
N LYS A 390 -0.69 -4.24 4.00
CA LYS A 390 0.51 -4.36 4.84
C LYS A 390 0.47 -5.59 5.77
N LEU A 391 -0.22 -6.64 5.34
CA LEU A 391 -0.33 -7.92 6.05
C LEU A 391 0.40 -9.04 5.29
N ASP A 392 1.01 -9.94 6.05
CA ASP A 392 1.64 -11.15 5.53
C ASP A 392 0.71 -12.36 5.69
N PHE A 393 0.17 -12.81 4.56
CA PHE A 393 -0.77 -13.94 4.47
C PHE A 393 -0.10 -15.30 4.39
N THR A 394 1.23 -15.36 4.32
CA THR A 394 1.99 -16.61 4.23
C THR A 394 1.60 -17.62 5.30
N PRO A 395 1.48 -17.26 6.61
CA PRO A 395 1.16 -18.25 7.64
C PRO A 395 -0.21 -18.90 7.46
N VAL A 396 -1.20 -18.14 6.97
CA VAL A 396 -2.56 -18.65 6.70
C VAL A 396 -2.54 -19.55 5.47
N ILE A 397 -1.86 -19.15 4.40
CA ILE A 397 -1.74 -19.95 3.19
C ILE A 397 -1.02 -21.28 3.47
N GLU A 398 0.02 -21.27 4.32
CA GLU A 398 0.67 -22.50 4.78
C GLU A 398 -0.26 -23.39 5.60
N SER A 399 -1.13 -22.80 6.41
CA SER A 399 -2.16 -23.52 7.17
C SER A 399 -3.21 -24.15 6.25
N PHE A 400 -3.52 -23.49 5.13
CA PHE A 400 -4.36 -24.04 4.06
C PHE A 400 -3.66 -25.14 3.25
N LYS A 401 -2.37 -25.41 3.49
CA LYS A 401 -1.52 -26.23 2.61
C LYS A 401 -1.56 -25.71 1.16
N GLY A 402 -1.62 -24.39 1.00
CA GLY A 402 -1.56 -23.71 -0.28
C GLY A 402 -0.15 -23.71 -0.86
N LYS A 403 -0.03 -23.88 -2.17
CA LYS A 403 1.26 -23.89 -2.87
C LYS A 403 1.78 -22.45 -3.05
N MET A 404 2.97 -22.18 -2.51
CA MET A 404 3.72 -20.93 -2.69
C MET A 404 5.17 -21.23 -3.02
N SER A 405 5.84 -20.34 -3.75
CA SER A 405 7.29 -20.40 -3.92
C SER A 405 8.02 -19.93 -2.67
N ASP A 406 9.16 -20.57 -2.35
CA ASP A 406 9.99 -20.16 -1.21
C ASP A 406 10.45 -18.69 -1.33
N TRP A 407 10.70 -18.25 -2.56
CA TRP A 407 11.03 -16.86 -2.88
C TRP A 407 9.93 -15.88 -2.43
N GLN A 408 8.66 -16.14 -2.77
CA GLN A 408 7.58 -15.23 -2.38
C GLN A 408 7.35 -15.27 -0.86
N LYS A 409 7.47 -16.44 -0.23
CA LYS A 409 7.39 -16.56 1.24
C LYS A 409 8.46 -15.72 1.92
N GLU A 410 9.70 -15.75 1.43
CA GLU A 410 10.79 -14.95 1.97
C GLU A 410 10.57 -13.45 1.71
N LEU A 411 10.18 -13.08 0.49
CA LEU A 411 9.88 -11.68 0.17
C LEU A 411 8.82 -11.10 1.10
N ASN A 412 7.73 -11.83 1.38
CA ASN A 412 6.66 -11.36 2.27
C ASN A 412 7.20 -11.03 3.68
N ARG A 413 8.11 -11.86 4.21
CA ARG A 413 8.79 -11.59 5.49
C ARG A 413 9.61 -10.30 5.42
N TYR A 414 10.32 -10.06 4.33
CA TYR A 414 11.16 -8.87 4.14
C TYR A 414 10.40 -7.65 3.59
N GLN A 415 9.09 -7.52 3.88
CA GLN A 415 8.32 -6.30 3.66
C GLN A 415 7.92 -5.58 4.97
N ASN A 416 8.32 -6.11 6.14
CA ASN A 416 7.87 -5.64 7.46
C ASN A 416 6.34 -5.72 7.66
N TYR A 417 5.66 -6.57 6.89
CA TYR A 417 4.22 -6.76 7.00
C TYR A 417 3.86 -7.57 8.26
N LYS A 418 2.71 -7.27 8.86
CA LYS A 418 2.25 -7.98 10.06
C LYS A 418 1.70 -9.35 9.66
N PRO A 419 2.21 -10.45 10.22
CA PRO A 419 1.68 -11.77 9.91
C PRO A 419 0.25 -11.90 10.41
N VAL A 420 -0.58 -12.63 9.65
CA VAL A 420 -1.93 -13.01 10.04
C VAL A 420 -2.02 -14.50 10.35
N ALA A 421 -2.92 -14.87 11.24
CA ALA A 421 -3.24 -16.25 11.58
C ALA A 421 -4.75 -16.47 11.69
N ILE A 422 -5.19 -17.72 11.58
CA ILE A 422 -6.58 -18.10 11.83
C ILE A 422 -6.83 -18.02 13.34
N LEU A 423 -7.93 -17.39 13.78
CA LEU A 423 -8.21 -17.14 15.20
C LEU A 423 -8.05 -18.39 16.09
N ASN A 424 -8.63 -19.53 15.70
CA ASN A 424 -8.55 -20.77 16.48
C ASN A 424 -7.16 -21.45 16.50
N GLU A 425 -6.21 -20.95 15.70
CA GLU A 425 -4.82 -21.38 15.71
C GLU A 425 -3.95 -20.60 16.70
N VAL A 426 -4.45 -19.49 17.24
CA VAL A 426 -3.74 -18.64 18.20
C VAL A 426 -4.54 -18.39 19.48
N VAL A 427 -5.81 -18.78 19.51
CA VAL A 427 -6.68 -18.73 20.70
C VAL A 427 -7.03 -20.15 21.16
N PRO A 428 -7.03 -20.44 22.48
CA PRO A 428 -7.52 -21.72 23.00
C PRO A 428 -9.00 -21.92 22.70
N THR A 429 -9.41 -23.15 22.36
CA THR A 429 -10.80 -23.49 21.96
C THR A 429 -11.85 -23.00 22.95
N SER A 430 -11.57 -23.01 24.25
CA SER A 430 -12.47 -22.54 25.31
C SER A 430 -12.75 -21.03 25.26
N LYS A 431 -11.85 -20.22 24.67
CA LYS A 431 -11.95 -18.75 24.59
C LYS A 431 -12.28 -18.22 23.19
N VAL A 432 -12.27 -19.06 22.15
CA VAL A 432 -12.52 -18.63 20.76
C VAL A 432 -13.85 -17.88 20.64
N SER A 433 -14.95 -18.43 21.16
CA SER A 433 -16.27 -17.80 21.07
C SER A 433 -16.36 -16.44 21.77
N GLU A 434 -15.65 -16.29 22.90
CA GLU A 434 -15.59 -15.04 23.65
C GLU A 434 -14.82 -13.98 22.86
N ILE A 435 -13.61 -14.32 22.40
CA ILE A 435 -12.73 -13.40 21.67
C ILE A 435 -13.31 -13.03 20.31
N GLN A 436 -13.94 -13.99 19.61
CA GLN A 436 -14.64 -13.75 18.35
C GLN A 436 -15.70 -12.66 18.52
N LYS A 437 -16.56 -12.77 19.55
CA LYS A 437 -17.58 -11.76 19.86
C LYS A 437 -16.94 -10.42 20.21
N ALA A 438 -15.92 -10.44 21.06
CA ALA A 438 -15.25 -9.22 21.50
C ALA A 438 -14.57 -8.48 20.33
N LEU A 439 -14.06 -9.20 19.32
CA LEU A 439 -13.41 -8.63 18.13
C LEU A 439 -14.41 -8.31 17.00
N ASN A 440 -15.70 -8.59 17.19
CA ASN A 440 -16.72 -8.51 16.14
C ASN A 440 -16.35 -9.31 14.88
N LEU A 441 -15.85 -10.52 15.07
CA LEU A 441 -15.43 -11.41 13.98
C LEU A 441 -16.56 -12.31 13.50
N GLU A 442 -16.62 -12.53 12.18
CA GLU A 442 -17.70 -13.26 11.51
C GLU A 442 -17.71 -14.75 11.84
N THR A 443 -16.54 -15.36 12.03
CA THR A 443 -16.37 -16.81 12.19
C THR A 443 -15.22 -17.11 13.16
N PRO A 444 -15.22 -18.26 13.85
CA PRO A 444 -14.04 -18.75 14.59
C PRO A 444 -12.80 -18.94 13.70
N LEU A 445 -12.95 -18.92 12.38
CA LEU A 445 -11.88 -19.02 11.39
C LEU A 445 -11.40 -17.65 10.85
N SER A 446 -11.92 -16.54 11.38
CA SER A 446 -11.53 -15.20 10.93
C SER A 446 -10.04 -14.97 11.17
N LEU A 447 -9.41 -14.18 10.29
CA LEU A 447 -7.98 -13.92 10.35
C LEU A 447 -7.67 -12.76 11.28
N VAL A 448 -6.68 -12.94 12.15
CA VAL A 448 -6.27 -11.98 13.17
C VAL A 448 -4.77 -11.76 13.13
N THR A 449 -4.36 -10.56 13.53
CA THR A 449 -2.98 -10.19 13.84
C THR A 449 -2.75 -10.26 15.35
N THR A 450 -1.49 -10.21 15.77
CA THR A 450 -1.13 -10.07 17.18
C THR A 450 -1.70 -8.77 17.78
N ASP A 451 -1.79 -7.70 16.98
CA ASP A 451 -2.33 -6.42 17.43
C ASP A 451 -3.84 -6.48 17.69
N ASP A 452 -4.59 -7.20 16.85
CA ASP A 452 -6.02 -7.43 17.07
C ASP A 452 -6.25 -8.09 18.44
N LEU A 453 -5.37 -9.02 18.82
CA LEU A 453 -5.46 -9.79 20.06
C LEU A 453 -4.88 -9.06 21.28
N ALA A 454 -4.12 -7.98 21.10
CA ALA A 454 -3.42 -7.29 22.19
C ALA A 454 -4.36 -6.85 23.33
N ARG A 455 -5.57 -6.38 22.97
CA ARG A 455 -6.59 -5.94 23.94
C ARG A 455 -7.15 -7.05 24.84
N THR A 456 -6.88 -8.32 24.53
CA THR A 456 -7.31 -9.46 25.35
C THR A 456 -6.42 -9.65 26.58
N GLY A 457 -5.20 -9.11 26.55
CA GLY A 457 -4.20 -9.29 27.61
C GLY A 457 -3.70 -10.73 27.79
N LEU A 458 -4.09 -11.66 26.92
CA LEU A 458 -3.71 -13.06 27.04
C LEU A 458 -2.26 -13.29 26.61
N THR A 459 -1.56 -14.14 27.35
CA THR A 459 -0.16 -14.48 27.11
C THR A 459 0.08 -15.98 27.16
N GLY A 460 1.05 -16.48 26.41
CA GLY A 460 1.53 -17.86 26.45
C GLY A 460 3.00 -17.95 26.83
N ASN A 461 3.39 -18.99 27.56
CA ASN A 461 4.81 -19.31 27.76
C ASN A 461 5.35 -19.99 26.50
N VAL A 462 6.54 -19.62 26.04
CA VAL A 462 7.14 -20.18 24.83
C VAL A 462 8.52 -20.75 25.10
N THR A 463 8.75 -21.97 24.61
CA THR A 463 10.06 -22.64 24.56
C THR A 463 10.35 -23.03 23.11
N LEU A 464 11.50 -22.59 22.60
CA LEU A 464 12.04 -23.00 21.30
C LEU A 464 13.00 -24.17 21.49
N ASN A 465 12.78 -25.25 20.74
CA ASN A 465 13.67 -26.41 20.68
C ASN A 465 14.35 -26.44 19.32
N ILE A 466 15.67 -26.27 19.29
CA ILE A 466 16.44 -26.20 18.06
C ILE A 466 16.94 -27.58 17.70
N LYS A 467 16.58 -28.04 16.49
CA LYS A 467 17.07 -29.28 15.91
C LYS A 467 17.99 -28.97 14.73
N ILE A 468 19.26 -29.34 14.88
CA ILE A 468 20.32 -29.16 13.89
C ILE A 468 21.32 -30.32 14.03
N ASP A 469 21.99 -30.71 12.94
CA ASP A 469 23.01 -31.79 12.93
C ASP A 469 24.28 -31.41 13.72
N ASP A 470 24.68 -30.14 13.67
CA ASP A 470 25.80 -29.59 14.43
C ASP A 470 25.42 -28.25 15.09
N PHE A 471 25.15 -28.28 16.40
CA PHE A 471 24.72 -27.11 17.16
C PHE A 471 25.77 -26.00 17.19
N ASN A 472 27.06 -26.31 17.04
CA ASN A 472 28.11 -25.30 17.07
C ASN A 472 28.03 -24.34 15.87
N GLN A 473 27.35 -24.72 14.78
CA GLN A 473 27.16 -23.86 13.60
C GLN A 473 26.30 -22.61 13.91
N ILE A 474 25.38 -22.74 14.88
CA ILE A 474 24.45 -21.69 15.29
C ILE A 474 24.67 -21.20 16.73
N LYS A 475 25.68 -21.72 17.45
CA LYS A 475 25.93 -21.30 18.83
C LYS A 475 26.34 -19.82 18.84
N ASN A 476 25.78 -19.05 19.76
CA ASN A 476 25.92 -17.60 19.90
C ASN A 476 25.29 -16.77 18.76
N GLN A 477 24.63 -17.42 17.79
CA GLN A 477 23.80 -16.74 16.80
C GLN A 477 22.54 -16.17 17.45
N THR A 478 21.80 -15.31 16.74
CA THR A 478 20.64 -14.61 17.29
C THR A 478 19.34 -15.03 16.59
N ILE A 479 18.30 -15.24 17.39
CA ILE A 479 16.91 -15.36 16.93
C ILE A 479 16.18 -14.04 17.23
N TYR A 480 15.50 -13.52 16.21
CA TYR A 480 14.63 -12.36 16.30
C TYR A 480 13.17 -12.80 16.15
N LEU A 481 12.31 -12.28 17.02
CA LEU A 481 10.87 -12.38 16.91
C LEU A 481 10.29 -11.01 16.58
N MET A 482 9.58 -10.94 15.46
CA MET A 482 9.05 -9.70 14.91
C MET A 482 7.51 -9.74 14.82
N ASN A 483 6.87 -8.58 14.99
CA ASN A 483 5.48 -8.33 14.65
C ASN A 483 5.42 -7.16 13.67
N GLY A 484 5.46 -7.46 12.37
CA GLY A 484 5.78 -6.47 11.35
C GLY A 484 7.19 -5.91 11.55
N GLU A 485 7.33 -4.58 11.54
CA GLU A 485 8.61 -3.90 11.83
C GLU A 485 9.04 -3.95 13.30
N LYS A 486 8.13 -4.28 14.23
CA LYS A 486 8.42 -4.24 15.66
C LYS A 486 9.19 -5.48 16.10
N GLU A 487 10.42 -5.30 16.59
CA GLU A 487 11.13 -6.33 17.35
C GLU A 487 10.42 -6.57 18.68
N VAL A 488 9.86 -7.76 18.82
CA VAL A 488 9.18 -8.21 20.05
C VAL A 488 10.20 -8.82 20.99
N LYS A 489 11.16 -9.58 20.46
CA LYS A 489 12.21 -10.20 21.25
C LYS A 489 13.44 -10.55 20.43
N LYS A 490 14.61 -10.41 21.04
CA LYS A 490 15.92 -10.83 20.52
C LYS A 490 16.59 -11.76 21.53
N VAL A 491 17.03 -12.94 21.09
CA VAL A 491 17.62 -13.95 21.98
C VAL A 491 18.83 -14.62 21.34
N SER A 492 19.91 -14.75 22.10
CA SER A 492 21.10 -15.50 21.69
C SER A 492 20.90 -17.00 21.87
N ILE A 493 21.37 -17.79 20.89
CA ILE A 493 21.32 -19.25 20.89
C ILE A 493 22.46 -19.79 21.75
N THR A 494 22.20 -20.01 23.03
CA THR A 494 23.19 -20.54 23.98
C THR A 494 23.06 -22.05 24.21
N SER A 495 21.85 -22.60 24.00
CA SER A 495 21.51 -24.00 24.23
C SER A 495 20.51 -24.52 23.19
N PRO A 496 20.41 -25.85 22.97
CA PRO A 496 19.42 -26.44 22.05
C PRO A 496 17.97 -26.21 22.47
N SER A 497 17.70 -25.80 23.71
CA SER A 497 16.38 -25.40 24.18
C SER A 497 16.48 -24.01 24.80
N ILE A 498 15.60 -23.10 24.38
CA ILE A 498 15.61 -21.68 24.74
C ILE A 498 14.22 -21.29 25.24
N SER A 499 14.13 -20.80 26.47
CA SER A 499 12.90 -20.22 27.00
C SER A 499 12.78 -18.77 26.58
N LEU A 500 11.68 -18.41 25.94
CA LEU A 500 11.34 -17.03 25.61
C LEU A 500 10.45 -16.38 26.66
N GLY A 501 10.04 -17.13 27.70
CA GLY A 501 9.10 -16.63 28.72
C GLY A 501 7.70 -16.38 28.16
N GLN A 502 6.98 -15.46 28.79
CA GLN A 502 5.63 -15.07 28.38
C GLN A 502 5.65 -14.12 27.19
N LEU A 503 4.87 -14.44 26.17
CA LEU A 503 4.60 -13.59 25.01
C LEU A 503 3.09 -13.40 24.85
N PRO A 504 2.60 -12.25 24.34
CA PRO A 504 1.19 -12.11 23.96
C PRO A 504 0.77 -13.19 22.97
N ILE A 505 -0.48 -13.64 23.07
CA ILE A 505 -1.02 -14.58 22.08
C ILE A 505 -1.05 -13.93 20.69
N GLY A 506 -0.88 -14.74 19.65
CA GLY A 506 -0.84 -14.24 18.28
C GLY A 506 0.16 -14.98 17.41
N ILE A 507 0.66 -14.28 16.41
CA ILE A 507 1.55 -14.79 15.37
C ILE A 507 2.75 -13.86 15.21
N TYR A 508 3.95 -14.42 15.16
CA TYR A 508 5.20 -13.68 15.06
C TYR A 508 6.06 -14.24 13.93
N THR A 509 6.82 -13.37 13.26
CA THR A 509 7.83 -13.78 12.27
C THR A 509 9.14 -14.08 12.99
N ILE A 510 9.78 -15.19 12.62
CA ILE A 510 11.05 -15.65 13.16
C ILE A 510 12.15 -15.36 12.12
N TYR A 511 13.21 -14.68 12.54
CA TYR A 511 14.47 -14.62 11.81
C TYR A 511 15.57 -15.28 12.62
N SER A 512 16.40 -16.08 11.98
CA SER A 512 17.65 -16.59 12.55
C SER A 512 18.80 -16.11 11.71
N THR A 513 19.88 -15.67 12.35
CA THR A 513 21.12 -15.35 11.63
C THR A 513 21.73 -16.62 11.04
N ASN A 514 22.37 -16.46 9.88
CA ASN A 514 23.02 -17.56 9.18
C ASN A 514 24.25 -18.07 9.93
N THR A 515 24.66 -19.30 9.61
CA THR A 515 25.74 -20.04 10.28
C THR A 515 27.12 -19.75 9.73
N ASN A 516 28.15 -19.92 10.58
CA ASN A 516 29.54 -19.50 10.33
C ASN A 516 30.25 -20.17 9.14
N ASN A 517 29.91 -21.42 8.77
CA ASN A 517 30.68 -22.18 7.76
C ASN A 517 29.81 -23.01 6.81
N LYS A 518 28.74 -23.64 7.33
CA LYS A 518 27.77 -24.40 6.54
C LYS A 518 26.59 -23.52 6.13
N CYS A 519 25.70 -24.05 5.31
CA CYS A 519 24.51 -23.36 4.80
C CYS A 519 23.26 -24.06 5.33
N TYR A 520 22.44 -23.36 6.14
CA TYR A 520 21.19 -23.92 6.67
C TYR A 520 20.01 -23.04 6.29
N THR A 521 18.84 -23.66 6.19
CA THR A 521 17.53 -22.99 6.09
C THR A 521 16.60 -23.51 7.18
N LEU A 522 15.63 -22.70 7.59
CA LEU A 522 14.61 -23.08 8.56
C LEU A 522 13.39 -23.70 7.87
N ASP A 523 12.80 -24.71 8.52
CA ASP A 523 11.56 -25.32 8.05
C ASP A 523 10.32 -24.46 8.31
N THR A 524 10.36 -23.59 9.33
CA THR A 524 9.31 -22.64 9.66
C THR A 524 9.86 -21.29 10.06
N HIS A 525 9.14 -20.23 9.69
CA HIS A 525 9.48 -18.85 9.96
C HIS A 525 8.40 -18.11 10.74
N TYR A 526 7.41 -18.83 11.29
CA TYR A 526 6.30 -18.21 12.02
C TYR A 526 6.01 -18.95 13.32
N LEU A 527 5.86 -18.17 14.40
CA LEU A 527 5.56 -18.65 15.73
C LEU A 527 4.10 -18.31 16.10
N LYS A 528 3.25 -19.33 16.19
CA LYS A 528 1.89 -19.22 16.76
C LYS A 528 1.97 -19.37 18.28
N VAL A 529 1.47 -18.38 19.03
CA VAL A 529 1.45 -18.36 20.50
C VAL A 529 0.00 -18.43 20.98
N LYS A 530 -0.32 -19.45 21.78
CA LYS A 530 -1.60 -19.61 22.50
C LYS A 530 -1.41 -19.38 24.00
N GLU A 531 -2.50 -19.11 24.72
CA GLU A 531 -2.52 -19.05 26.19
C GLU A 531 -2.36 -20.47 26.79
N SER A 532 -1.14 -20.98 26.69
CA SER A 532 -0.70 -22.29 27.15
C SER A 532 0.83 -22.32 27.18
N ASN A 533 1.41 -23.49 27.47
CA ASN A 533 2.82 -23.74 27.19
C ASN A 533 2.97 -24.11 25.71
N ASN A 534 3.73 -23.31 24.97
CA ASN A 534 3.98 -23.47 23.54
C ASN A 534 5.41 -24.02 23.38
N ASN A 535 5.53 -25.30 23.03
CA ASN A 535 6.81 -25.93 22.74
C ASN A 535 6.96 -26.05 21.22
N VAL A 536 7.83 -25.24 20.63
CA VAL A 536 7.99 -25.14 19.17
C VAL A 536 9.37 -25.64 18.78
N THR A 537 9.42 -26.52 17.78
CA THR A 537 10.68 -27.04 17.24
C THR A 537 11.06 -26.25 16.00
N LEU A 538 12.27 -25.71 15.97
CA LEU A 538 12.87 -25.09 14.79
C LEU A 538 13.86 -26.08 14.18
N ASN A 539 13.59 -26.57 12.96
CA ASN A 539 14.46 -27.52 12.28
C ASN A 539 15.35 -26.77 11.27
N TYR A 540 16.66 -26.76 11.55
CA TYR A 540 17.66 -26.27 10.61
C TYR A 540 18.01 -27.40 9.63
N LYS A 541 17.65 -27.23 8.37
CA LYS A 541 18.00 -28.16 7.29
C LYS A 541 19.33 -27.75 6.67
N LEU A 542 20.33 -28.64 6.72
CA LEU A 542 21.58 -28.46 5.99
C LEU A 542 21.28 -28.44 4.48
N ARG A 543 21.75 -27.39 3.81
CA ARG A 543 21.64 -27.21 2.37
C ARG A 543 22.99 -27.47 1.71
N THR A 544 22.97 -28.20 0.61
CA THR A 544 24.21 -28.62 -0.09
C THR A 544 24.23 -28.23 -1.56
N LYS A 545 23.06 -27.99 -2.17
CA LYS A 545 22.93 -27.47 -3.53
C LYS A 545 21.82 -26.42 -3.59
N SER A 546 21.97 -25.45 -4.50
CA SER A 546 20.96 -24.41 -4.69
C SER A 546 19.80 -24.91 -5.54
N VAL A 547 18.58 -24.45 -5.21
CA VAL A 547 17.39 -24.69 -6.05
C VAL A 547 17.48 -24.03 -7.43
N LEU A 548 18.39 -23.06 -7.62
CA LEU A 548 18.63 -22.44 -8.93
C LEU A 548 19.11 -23.47 -9.98
N LEU A 549 19.74 -24.54 -9.52
CA LEU A 549 20.25 -25.64 -10.35
C LEU A 549 19.15 -26.63 -10.76
N ASN A 550 17.99 -26.62 -10.11
CA ASN A 550 16.87 -27.50 -10.43
C ASN A 550 16.24 -27.09 -11.77
N GLN A 551 15.78 -28.09 -12.52
CA GLN A 551 15.21 -27.92 -13.86
C GLN A 551 13.96 -28.75 -14.02
N GLU A 552 12.98 -28.22 -14.73
CA GLU A 552 11.73 -28.93 -15.07
C GLU A 552 11.73 -29.21 -16.57
N ILE A 553 11.60 -30.49 -16.91
CA ILE A 553 11.40 -30.96 -18.29
C ILE A 553 9.89 -31.04 -18.51
N GLU A 554 9.39 -30.40 -19.55
CA GLU A 554 7.97 -30.36 -19.90
C GLU A 554 7.73 -31.09 -21.22
N PHE A 555 6.75 -31.99 -21.21
CA PHE A 555 6.26 -32.70 -22.39
C PHE A 555 4.89 -32.12 -22.78
N LEU A 556 4.82 -31.53 -23.97
CA LEU A 556 3.61 -30.87 -24.48
C LEU A 556 2.96 -31.69 -25.60
N GLY A 557 1.64 -31.80 -25.54
CA GLY A 557 0.80 -32.59 -26.41
C GLY A 557 0.11 -31.76 -27.48
N LEU A 558 -1.03 -32.24 -27.97
CA LEU A 558 -1.88 -31.48 -28.90
C LEU A 558 -2.24 -30.12 -28.30
N GLY A 559 -2.11 -29.04 -29.09
CA GLY A 559 -2.41 -27.68 -28.62
C GLY A 559 -1.36 -27.08 -27.68
N ASP A 560 -0.20 -27.72 -27.54
CA ASP A 560 0.86 -27.40 -26.57
C ASP A 560 0.43 -27.61 -25.11
N ASP A 561 -0.61 -28.40 -24.88
CA ASP A 561 -1.08 -28.77 -23.54
C ASP A 561 -0.06 -29.67 -22.84
N LYS A 562 0.35 -29.30 -21.61
CA LYS A 562 1.29 -30.11 -20.83
C LYS A 562 0.63 -31.44 -20.40
N PHE A 563 1.20 -32.56 -20.83
CA PHE A 563 0.71 -33.90 -20.47
C PHE A 563 1.61 -34.65 -19.48
N ALA A 564 2.89 -34.25 -19.40
CA ALA A 564 3.82 -34.78 -18.42
C ALA A 564 4.92 -33.76 -18.08
N SER A 565 5.50 -33.90 -16.89
CA SER A 565 6.66 -33.14 -16.46
C SER A 565 7.62 -34.01 -15.64
N ALA A 566 8.90 -33.61 -15.63
CA ALA A 566 9.91 -34.22 -14.79
C ALA A 566 10.76 -33.15 -14.11
N HIS A 567 10.70 -33.06 -12.79
CA HIS A 567 11.41 -32.09 -11.96
C HIS A 567 12.70 -32.71 -11.40
N VAL A 568 13.84 -32.16 -11.81
CA VAL A 568 15.17 -32.53 -11.32
C VAL A 568 15.44 -31.82 -10.00
N ASP A 569 15.67 -32.60 -8.95
CA ASP A 569 16.11 -32.14 -7.64
C ASP A 569 17.54 -32.63 -7.36
N LEU A 570 18.51 -31.75 -7.59
CA LEU A 570 19.92 -32.12 -7.47
C LEU A 570 20.39 -32.23 -6.02
N GLU A 571 19.77 -31.50 -5.09
CA GLU A 571 20.11 -31.58 -3.67
C GLU A 571 19.73 -32.94 -3.11
N ASN A 572 18.49 -33.37 -3.37
CA ASN A 572 18.00 -34.66 -2.88
C ASN A 572 18.38 -35.84 -3.80
N GLN A 573 18.98 -35.58 -4.98
CA GLN A 573 19.37 -36.59 -5.97
C GLN A 573 18.19 -37.41 -6.50
N HIS A 574 17.11 -36.71 -6.86
CA HIS A 574 15.88 -37.32 -7.35
C HIS A 574 15.35 -36.64 -8.62
N LEU A 575 14.58 -37.41 -9.40
CA LEU A 575 13.74 -36.94 -10.50
C LEU A 575 12.29 -37.25 -10.16
N ASN A 576 11.48 -36.22 -9.93
CA ASN A 576 10.05 -36.36 -9.67
C ASN A 576 9.29 -36.28 -11.00
N ILE A 577 8.53 -37.30 -11.32
CA ILE A 577 7.84 -37.45 -12.61
C ILE A 577 6.34 -37.39 -12.36
N GLU A 578 5.65 -36.57 -13.17
CA GLU A 578 4.22 -36.43 -13.15
C GLU A 578 3.67 -36.58 -14.57
N VAL A 579 2.78 -37.55 -14.77
CA VAL A 579 2.04 -37.77 -16.02
C VAL A 579 0.57 -37.55 -15.73
N THR A 580 0.00 -36.49 -16.30
CA THR A 580 -1.30 -35.94 -15.92
C THR A 580 -2.40 -36.17 -16.95
N SER A 581 -2.05 -36.50 -18.20
CA SER A 581 -3.02 -36.80 -19.26
C SER A 581 -2.95 -38.25 -19.74
N LYS A 582 -4.12 -38.86 -19.92
CA LYS A 582 -4.26 -40.18 -20.56
C LYS A 582 -4.14 -40.08 -22.08
N ASP A 583 -4.45 -38.93 -22.66
CA ASP A 583 -4.48 -38.74 -24.11
C ASP A 583 -3.65 -37.49 -24.50
N PRO A 584 -2.31 -37.59 -24.44
CA PRO A 584 -1.40 -36.50 -24.84
C PRO A 584 -1.69 -35.95 -26.24
N HIS A 585 -1.97 -36.83 -27.21
CA HIS A 585 -2.22 -36.43 -28.58
C HIS A 585 -3.04 -37.48 -29.33
N SER A 586 -4.30 -37.15 -29.62
CA SER A 586 -5.28 -38.04 -30.25
C SER A 586 -4.92 -38.57 -31.66
N TYR A 587 -4.00 -37.93 -32.38
CA TYR A 587 -3.51 -38.36 -33.69
C TYR A 587 -2.39 -39.41 -33.63
N PHE A 588 -1.96 -39.80 -32.43
CA PHE A 588 -0.99 -40.87 -32.19
C PHE A 588 -1.64 -42.01 -31.37
N PRO A 589 -2.73 -42.64 -31.86
CA PRO A 589 -3.52 -43.57 -31.09
C PRO A 589 -2.71 -44.82 -30.70
N ASN A 590 -2.50 -45.02 -29.39
CA ASN A 590 -1.70 -46.11 -28.81
C ASN A 590 -0.24 -46.18 -29.30
N GLU A 591 0.25 -45.15 -29.99
CA GLU A 591 1.64 -45.04 -30.45
C GLU A 591 2.48 -44.29 -29.43
N GLN A 592 3.77 -44.60 -29.32
CA GLN A 592 4.69 -43.88 -28.43
C GLN A 592 4.79 -42.41 -28.87
N TYR A 593 4.34 -41.51 -27.99
CA TYR A 593 4.36 -40.07 -28.23
C TYR A 593 5.48 -39.38 -27.45
N GLY A 594 5.69 -39.79 -26.20
CA GLY A 594 6.80 -39.36 -25.34
C GLY A 594 7.46 -40.53 -24.62
N LYS A 595 8.72 -40.37 -24.21
CA LYS A 595 9.40 -41.33 -23.34
C LYS A 595 10.45 -40.63 -22.48
N ILE A 596 10.64 -41.12 -21.26
CA ILE A 596 11.74 -40.72 -20.38
C ILE A 596 12.43 -41.95 -19.81
N GLU A 597 13.76 -41.93 -19.79
CA GLU A 597 14.60 -42.97 -19.23
C GLU A 597 15.72 -42.38 -18.38
N ILE A 598 16.07 -43.06 -17.30
CA ILE A 598 17.24 -42.73 -16.47
C ILE A 598 18.28 -43.83 -16.67
N LEU A 599 19.49 -43.43 -17.03
CA LEU A 599 20.64 -44.31 -17.19
C LEU A 599 21.66 -44.00 -16.08
N ASP A 600 22.15 -45.04 -15.41
CA ASP A 600 23.23 -44.90 -14.43
C ASP A 600 24.58 -44.59 -15.12
N THR A 601 25.65 -44.43 -14.32
CA THR A 601 27.00 -44.15 -14.82
C THR A 601 27.60 -45.26 -15.68
N ASN A 602 27.07 -46.49 -15.61
CA ASN A 602 27.49 -47.63 -16.43
C ASN A 602 26.66 -47.76 -17.71
N GLY A 603 25.65 -46.90 -17.90
CA GLY A 603 24.73 -46.94 -19.03
C GLY A 603 23.54 -47.88 -18.87
N ASN A 604 23.32 -48.45 -17.68
CA ASN A 604 22.16 -49.30 -17.42
C ASN A 604 20.90 -48.45 -17.23
N ILE A 605 19.79 -48.84 -17.85
CA ILE A 605 18.50 -48.18 -17.66
C ILE A 605 17.95 -48.59 -16.28
N THR A 606 17.86 -47.62 -15.36
CA THR A 606 17.33 -47.81 -14.01
C THR A 606 15.85 -47.48 -13.90
N TYR A 607 15.35 -46.67 -14.84
CA TYR A 607 13.94 -46.32 -14.96
C TYR A 607 13.58 -46.04 -16.42
N SER A 608 12.37 -46.42 -16.83
CA SER A 608 11.83 -46.16 -18.16
C SER A 608 10.31 -45.97 -18.10
N LYS A 609 9.83 -44.88 -18.68
CA LYS A 609 8.39 -44.60 -18.83
C LYS A 609 8.08 -44.20 -20.26
N VAL A 610 7.23 -45.01 -20.89
CA VAL A 610 6.65 -44.76 -22.21
C VAL A 610 5.29 -44.08 -22.04
N MET A 611 5.05 -43.04 -22.81
CA MET A 611 3.81 -42.27 -22.84
C MET A 611 3.26 -42.31 -24.26
N ASN A 612 2.14 -43.02 -24.47
CA ASN A 612 1.48 -43.14 -25.76
C ASN A 612 0.58 -41.93 -26.05
N GLY A 613 0.28 -41.65 -27.32
CA GLY A 613 -0.58 -40.52 -27.69
C GLY A 613 -2.03 -40.64 -27.19
N THR A 614 -2.49 -41.87 -26.97
CA THR A 614 -3.73 -42.18 -26.26
C THR A 614 -3.52 -43.33 -25.28
N ASN A 615 -4.39 -43.45 -24.27
CA ASN A 615 -4.34 -44.50 -23.25
C ASN A 615 -3.02 -44.57 -22.45
N THR A 616 -2.36 -43.44 -22.23
CA THR A 616 -1.22 -43.33 -21.31
C THR A 616 -1.63 -43.59 -19.87
N THR A 617 -0.80 -44.32 -19.14
CA THR A 617 -0.96 -44.50 -17.69
C THR A 617 -0.46 -43.27 -16.94
N LEU A 618 -1.37 -42.65 -16.18
CA LEU A 618 -1.02 -41.56 -15.26
C LEU A 618 0.00 -42.05 -14.24
N GLU A 619 0.87 -41.16 -13.80
CA GLU A 619 1.94 -41.50 -12.88
C GLU A 619 2.31 -40.29 -12.02
N HIS A 620 2.58 -40.55 -10.75
CA HIS A 620 3.29 -39.63 -9.89
C HIS A 620 4.34 -40.46 -9.14
N SER A 621 5.61 -40.28 -9.47
CA SER A 621 6.70 -41.09 -8.93
C SER A 621 7.95 -40.25 -8.69
N SER A 622 8.85 -40.76 -7.85
CA SER A 622 10.16 -40.17 -7.59
C SER A 622 11.24 -41.21 -7.81
N GLN A 623 12.21 -40.89 -8.66
CA GLN A 623 13.28 -41.80 -9.08
C GLN A 623 14.63 -41.27 -8.63
N ILE A 624 15.58 -42.15 -8.31
CA ILE A 624 16.94 -41.74 -7.95
C ILE A 624 17.65 -41.17 -9.19
N LEU A 625 18.26 -40.00 -9.05
CA LEU A 625 19.00 -39.32 -10.11
C LEU A 625 20.26 -38.66 -9.52
N LYS A 626 21.43 -39.24 -9.81
CA LYS A 626 22.72 -38.76 -9.28
C LYS A 626 23.52 -38.00 -10.33
N GLU A 627 24.49 -37.21 -9.87
CA GLU A 627 25.49 -36.61 -10.76
C GLU A 627 26.23 -37.70 -11.56
N GLY A 628 26.43 -37.46 -12.86
CA GLY A 628 26.96 -38.44 -13.81
C GLY A 628 25.92 -39.35 -14.46
N TYR A 629 24.67 -39.40 -13.98
CA TYR A 629 23.59 -40.13 -14.64
C TYR A 629 23.17 -39.43 -15.93
N LYS A 630 22.45 -40.14 -16.80
CA LYS A 630 21.85 -39.58 -18.03
C LYS A 630 20.33 -39.69 -18.01
N ILE A 631 19.67 -38.67 -18.52
CA ILE A 631 18.22 -38.67 -18.80
C ILE A 631 18.06 -38.72 -20.31
N ARG A 632 17.51 -39.82 -20.83
CA ARG A 632 17.20 -39.96 -22.26
C ARG A 632 15.72 -39.68 -22.47
N LEU A 633 15.44 -38.67 -23.28
CA LEU A 633 14.11 -38.14 -23.56
C LEU A 633 13.77 -38.42 -25.02
N TYR A 634 12.55 -38.90 -25.27
CA TYR A 634 11.97 -39.01 -26.60
C TYR A 634 10.70 -38.17 -26.69
N HIS A 635 10.51 -37.50 -27.82
CA HIS A 635 9.25 -36.86 -28.20
C HIS A 635 9.00 -37.04 -29.70
N ALA A 636 7.80 -37.48 -30.08
CA ALA A 636 7.42 -37.66 -31.48
C ALA A 636 7.47 -36.34 -32.26
N GLU A 637 7.15 -35.23 -31.59
CA GLU A 637 7.25 -33.85 -32.06
C GLU A 637 8.29 -33.07 -31.23
N PRO A 638 9.58 -33.07 -31.60
CA PRO A 638 10.66 -32.59 -30.72
C PRO A 638 10.58 -31.11 -30.33
N SER A 639 9.91 -30.26 -31.11
CA SER A 639 9.65 -28.86 -30.77
C SER A 639 8.72 -28.66 -29.56
N ARG A 640 7.99 -29.71 -29.16
CA ARG A 640 7.08 -29.73 -28.00
C ARG A 640 7.72 -30.30 -26.73
N LEU A 641 8.98 -30.71 -26.78
CA LEU A 641 9.78 -31.05 -25.60
C LEU A 641 10.55 -29.80 -25.16
N LYS A 642 10.32 -29.35 -23.93
CA LYS A 642 10.93 -28.12 -23.41
C LYS A 642 11.60 -28.36 -22.07
N ILE A 643 12.58 -27.54 -21.76
CA ILE A 643 13.05 -27.34 -20.39
C ILE A 643 12.56 -25.96 -19.97
N LYS A 644 11.84 -25.88 -18.85
CA LYS A 644 11.21 -24.64 -18.38
C LYS A 644 12.23 -23.50 -18.32
N ASN A 645 11.82 -22.30 -18.75
CA ASN A 645 12.67 -21.11 -18.90
C ASN A 645 13.85 -21.27 -19.86
N ASN A 646 13.82 -22.25 -20.77
CA ASN A 646 14.90 -22.59 -21.69
C ASN A 646 16.26 -22.75 -20.99
N LYS A 647 16.26 -23.23 -19.74
CA LYS A 647 17.48 -23.35 -18.90
C LYS A 647 18.57 -24.21 -19.55
N THR A 648 18.20 -25.16 -20.40
CA THR A 648 19.12 -26.00 -21.17
C THR A 648 18.57 -26.16 -22.57
N THR A 649 19.40 -25.91 -23.58
CA THR A 649 19.03 -26.09 -24.99
C THR A 649 18.83 -27.56 -25.32
N LEU A 650 17.73 -27.86 -26.03
CA LEU A 650 17.47 -29.17 -26.61
C LEU A 650 17.70 -29.13 -28.12
N THR A 651 18.06 -30.26 -28.70
CA THR A 651 18.10 -30.41 -30.16
C THR A 651 16.69 -30.66 -30.69
N ASN A 652 16.41 -30.29 -31.94
CA ASN A 652 15.16 -30.61 -32.61
C ASN A 652 15.10 -32.09 -33.09
N ASN A 653 15.89 -32.98 -32.48
CA ASN A 653 15.83 -34.41 -32.73
C ASN A 653 14.79 -35.05 -31.82
N LYS A 654 14.13 -36.11 -32.32
CA LYS A 654 13.14 -36.87 -31.53
C LYS A 654 13.71 -37.40 -30.22
N THR A 655 15.01 -37.67 -30.15
CA THR A 655 15.70 -38.13 -28.94
C THR A 655 16.74 -37.12 -28.49
N ASN A 656 16.70 -36.74 -27.22
CA ASN A 656 17.71 -35.92 -26.54
C ASN A 656 18.25 -36.69 -25.33
N THR A 657 19.57 -36.66 -25.12
CA THR A 657 20.20 -37.23 -23.92
C THR A 657 20.85 -36.12 -23.11
N LEU A 658 20.47 -36.03 -21.84
CA LEU A 658 20.96 -35.03 -20.90
C LEU A 658 21.83 -35.70 -19.84
N VAL A 659 23.04 -35.20 -19.62
CA VAL A 659 23.92 -35.62 -18.52
C VAL A 659 23.62 -34.75 -17.31
N VAL A 660 23.49 -35.38 -16.15
CA VAL A 660 23.35 -34.70 -14.86
C VAL A 660 24.72 -34.24 -14.40
N THR A 661 24.92 -32.94 -14.25
CA THR A 661 26.17 -32.32 -13.79
C THR A 661 25.96 -31.54 -12.50
N SER A 662 27.04 -31.07 -11.88
CA SER A 662 26.98 -30.19 -10.70
C SER A 662 26.36 -28.82 -11.00
N GLN A 663 26.38 -28.36 -12.25
CA GLN A 663 25.79 -27.09 -12.69
C GLN A 663 24.35 -27.22 -13.24
N GLY A 664 23.83 -28.45 -13.38
CA GLY A 664 22.54 -28.71 -14.04
C GLY A 664 22.62 -29.81 -15.12
N LEU A 665 21.64 -29.82 -16.01
CA LEU A 665 21.53 -30.76 -17.14
C LEU A 665 22.30 -30.24 -18.35
N LYS A 666 23.19 -31.07 -18.89
CA LYS A 666 23.94 -30.81 -20.13
C LYS A 666 23.45 -31.71 -21.25
N ASN A 667 23.10 -31.17 -22.41
CA ASN A 667 22.83 -31.99 -23.59
C ASN A 667 24.14 -32.60 -24.13
N GLU A 668 24.18 -33.91 -24.35
CA GLU A 668 25.39 -34.60 -24.85
C GLU A 668 25.83 -34.15 -26.24
N ASN A 669 24.86 -33.75 -27.08
CA ASN A 669 25.12 -33.44 -28.48
C ASN A 669 25.40 -31.95 -28.72
N LEU A 670 25.34 -31.11 -27.68
CA LEU A 670 25.54 -29.66 -27.79
C LEU A 670 26.76 -29.21 -26.99
N SER A 671 27.54 -28.30 -27.56
CA SER A 671 28.64 -27.64 -26.85
C SER A 671 28.13 -26.50 -25.97
N GLN A 672 27.46 -26.86 -24.87
CA GLN A 672 26.92 -25.90 -23.90
C GLN A 672 27.97 -25.48 -22.87
N ASN A 673 27.97 -24.19 -22.52
CA ASN A 673 28.78 -23.64 -21.43
C ASN A 673 27.90 -23.40 -20.20
N LEU A 674 27.57 -24.50 -19.50
CA LEU A 674 26.72 -24.46 -18.30
C LEU A 674 27.28 -23.53 -17.21
N ASN A 675 28.60 -23.38 -17.14
CA ASN A 675 29.23 -22.49 -16.15
C ASN A 675 28.84 -21.02 -16.40
N GLN A 676 28.81 -20.58 -17.66
CA GLN A 676 28.40 -19.23 -18.03
C GLN A 676 26.87 -19.03 -17.94
N GLU A 677 26.09 -20.05 -18.32
CA GLU A 677 24.62 -20.04 -18.20
C GLU A 677 24.18 -19.92 -16.73
N LEU A 678 24.84 -20.68 -15.84
CA LEU A 678 24.62 -20.59 -14.39
C LEU A 678 25.04 -19.22 -13.84
N ALA A 679 26.20 -18.67 -14.26
CA ALA A 679 26.62 -17.33 -13.84
C ALA A 679 25.62 -16.25 -14.25
N THR A 680 24.97 -16.36 -15.41
CA THR A 680 23.91 -15.44 -15.85
C THR A 680 22.66 -15.57 -14.97
N SER A 681 22.32 -16.80 -14.57
CA SER A 681 21.22 -17.06 -13.63
C SER A 681 21.51 -16.53 -12.23
N ILE A 682 22.75 -16.66 -11.76
CA ILE A 682 23.27 -16.06 -10.52
C ILE A 682 23.16 -14.54 -10.57
N ASP A 683 23.58 -13.91 -11.67
CA ASP A 683 23.47 -12.45 -11.85
C ASP A 683 22.01 -11.96 -11.78
N THR A 684 21.11 -12.69 -12.44
CA THR A 684 19.67 -12.40 -12.42
C THR A 684 19.10 -12.54 -11.01
N PHE A 685 19.49 -13.59 -10.29
CA PHE A 685 19.01 -13.84 -8.93
C PHE A 685 19.57 -12.85 -7.91
N ALA A 686 20.86 -12.51 -7.99
CA ALA A 686 21.48 -11.48 -7.17
C ALA A 686 20.84 -10.11 -7.39
N SER A 687 20.46 -9.77 -8.62
CA SER A 687 19.73 -8.54 -8.93
C SER A 687 18.39 -8.47 -8.20
N LYS A 688 17.62 -9.57 -8.17
CA LYS A 688 16.37 -9.67 -7.40
C LYS A 688 16.58 -9.46 -5.89
N ILE A 689 17.69 -9.95 -5.35
CA ILE A 689 18.08 -9.74 -3.96
C ILE A 689 18.33 -8.25 -3.70
N TYR A 690 19.09 -7.57 -4.58
CA TYR A 690 19.38 -6.14 -4.44
C TYR A 690 18.15 -5.24 -4.57
N GLU A 691 17.17 -5.61 -5.38
CA GLU A 691 15.90 -4.87 -5.52
C GLU A 691 15.13 -4.76 -4.20
N ASN A 692 15.31 -5.71 -3.28
CA ASN A 692 14.76 -5.65 -1.93
C ASN A 692 15.83 -5.23 -0.92
N LYS A 693 15.80 -3.95 -0.51
CA LYS A 693 16.77 -3.37 0.44
C LYS A 693 16.85 -4.15 1.75
N LEU A 694 15.72 -4.50 2.37
CA LEU A 694 15.68 -5.22 3.65
C LEU A 694 16.31 -6.61 3.55
N LEU A 695 16.00 -7.34 2.48
CA LEU A 695 16.55 -8.66 2.21
C LEU A 695 18.05 -8.59 1.88
N SER A 696 18.48 -7.61 1.07
CA SER A 696 19.91 -7.41 0.74
C SER A 696 20.76 -7.05 1.96
N GLN A 697 20.20 -6.34 2.95
CA GLN A 697 20.89 -5.92 4.17
C GLN A 697 20.82 -6.96 5.29
N SER A 698 19.90 -7.93 5.20
CA SER A 698 19.70 -8.93 6.24
C SER A 698 20.83 -9.98 6.30
N ASN A 699 21.23 -10.36 7.51
CA ASN A 699 22.12 -11.49 7.77
C ASN A 699 21.36 -12.83 7.88
N CYS A 700 20.03 -12.78 7.80
CA CYS A 700 19.12 -13.90 8.02
C CYS A 700 18.43 -14.35 6.72
N ALA A 701 18.81 -13.78 5.56
CA ALA A 701 18.15 -14.07 4.29
C ALA A 701 18.62 -15.43 3.74
N GLU A 702 17.67 -16.31 3.44
CA GLU A 702 17.89 -17.65 2.88
C GLU A 702 18.22 -17.57 1.39
N SER A 703 17.71 -16.55 0.67
CA SER A 703 18.13 -16.23 -0.69
C SER A 703 19.65 -16.00 -0.82
N LYS A 704 20.32 -15.47 0.21
CA LYS A 704 21.79 -15.36 0.23
C LYS A 704 22.46 -16.72 0.35
N VAL A 705 21.84 -17.66 1.06
CA VAL A 705 22.28 -19.06 1.11
C VAL A 705 22.17 -19.71 -0.27
N GLU A 706 21.05 -19.51 -0.96
CA GLU A 706 20.87 -19.99 -2.34
C GLU A 706 21.92 -19.40 -3.29
N LEU A 707 22.20 -18.10 -3.18
CA LEU A 707 23.24 -17.43 -3.96
C LEU A 707 24.64 -18.04 -3.71
N LYS A 708 25.01 -18.22 -2.43
CA LYS A 708 26.29 -18.83 -2.03
C LYS A 708 26.43 -20.25 -2.58
N LEU A 709 25.39 -21.07 -2.46
CA LEU A 709 25.38 -22.44 -2.95
C LEU A 709 25.48 -22.52 -4.48
N ALA A 710 24.76 -21.65 -5.20
CA ALA A 710 24.84 -21.60 -6.67
C ALA A 710 26.23 -21.19 -7.17
N ILE A 711 26.84 -20.16 -6.54
CA ILE A 711 28.22 -19.75 -6.87
C ILE A 711 29.21 -20.88 -6.57
N ASN A 712 29.01 -21.63 -5.49
CA ASN A 712 29.87 -22.76 -5.13
C ASN A 712 29.84 -23.92 -6.14
N SER A 713 28.78 -24.03 -6.96
CA SER A 713 28.66 -25.01 -8.04
C SER A 713 29.40 -24.62 -9.33
N LEU A 714 29.86 -23.37 -9.44
CA LEU A 714 30.68 -22.93 -10.57
C LEU A 714 32.08 -23.55 -10.52
N THR A 715 32.69 -23.74 -11.69
CA THR A 715 34.11 -24.11 -11.80
C THR A 715 35.02 -22.88 -11.86
N GLU A 716 36.27 -23.04 -11.43
CA GLU A 716 37.28 -21.98 -11.51
C GLU A 716 37.64 -21.64 -12.98
N PRO A 717 37.95 -20.36 -13.31
CA PRO A 717 38.11 -19.21 -12.40
C PRO A 717 36.81 -18.43 -12.11
N LEU A 718 35.69 -18.80 -12.74
CA LEU A 718 34.44 -18.03 -12.69
C LEU A 718 33.82 -18.02 -11.29
N LYS A 719 33.99 -19.11 -10.52
CA LYS A 719 33.63 -19.17 -9.11
C LYS A 719 34.29 -18.07 -8.29
N ALA A 720 35.62 -17.94 -8.33
CA ALA A 720 36.34 -16.88 -7.62
C ALA A 720 35.92 -15.47 -8.06
N GLN A 721 35.65 -15.27 -9.35
CA GLN A 721 35.15 -13.99 -9.88
C GLN A 721 33.77 -13.64 -9.30
N MET A 722 32.85 -14.61 -9.25
CA MET A 722 31.50 -14.40 -8.72
C MET A 722 31.47 -14.19 -7.20
N LEU A 723 32.30 -14.92 -6.45
CA LEU A 723 32.49 -14.68 -5.00
C LEU A 723 33.00 -13.25 -4.74
N THR A 724 33.92 -12.77 -5.58
CA THR A 724 34.44 -11.40 -5.48
C THR A 724 33.36 -10.37 -5.85
N LYS A 725 32.64 -10.58 -6.95
CA LYS A 725 31.58 -9.69 -7.44
C LYS A 725 30.45 -9.52 -6.42
N TYR A 726 30.05 -10.60 -5.75
CA TYR A 726 28.94 -10.60 -4.80
C TYR A 726 29.37 -10.62 -3.34
N LYS A 727 30.62 -10.23 -3.06
CA LYS A 727 31.18 -10.21 -1.70
C LYS A 727 30.27 -9.49 -0.71
N GLU A 728 29.66 -8.36 -1.08
CA GLU A 728 28.78 -7.60 -0.17
C GLU A 728 27.47 -8.34 0.18
N LEU A 729 26.87 -9.06 -0.78
CA LEU A 729 25.70 -9.91 -0.47
C LEU A 729 26.08 -11.15 0.34
N LEU A 730 27.27 -11.68 0.11
CA LEU A 730 27.80 -12.89 0.74
C LEU A 730 28.54 -12.62 2.05
N LYS A 731 28.76 -11.34 2.42
CA LYS A 731 29.34 -10.98 3.70
C LYS A 731 28.43 -11.51 4.79
N GLU A 732 28.94 -12.48 5.52
CA GLU A 732 28.52 -12.72 6.89
C GLU A 732 28.98 -11.48 7.64
N ASN A 733 28.08 -10.52 7.89
CA ASN A 733 28.37 -9.57 8.96
C ASN A 733 28.47 -10.44 10.22
N PRO A 734 29.64 -10.54 10.86
CA PRO A 734 29.80 -11.41 12.00
C PRO A 734 28.77 -11.03 13.05
N THR A 735 27.89 -11.96 13.35
CA THR A 735 27.07 -11.93 14.55
C THR A 735 28.02 -11.95 15.72
N THR A 736 27.86 -10.92 16.55
CA THR A 736 28.71 -10.56 17.68
C THR A 736 30.16 -10.20 17.31
N ASN A 737 30.35 -9.03 16.68
CA ASN A 737 31.09 -8.05 17.46
C ASN A 737 30.20 -7.79 18.67
N GLU A 738 30.49 -8.40 19.83
CA GLU A 738 30.26 -7.59 21.03
C GLU A 738 30.94 -6.29 20.70
N ASP A 739 30.18 -5.19 20.61
CA ASP A 739 30.75 -3.93 20.16
C ASP A 739 31.94 -3.66 21.08
N GLU A 740 33.17 -3.85 20.59
CA GLU A 740 34.38 -3.72 21.40
C GLU A 740 34.50 -2.29 21.92
N SER A 741 33.76 -1.39 21.26
CA SER A 741 33.52 -0.02 21.57
C SER A 741 32.49 0.17 22.70
N GLU A 742 31.63 -0.80 23.07
CA GLU A 742 30.74 -0.71 24.25
C GLU A 742 31.47 -1.08 25.55
N GLY A 743 31.41 -0.20 26.55
CA GLY A 743 32.05 -0.34 27.87
C GLY A 743 31.99 0.99 28.64
N SER A 744 32.04 0.94 29.97
CA SER A 744 32.06 2.16 30.79
C SER A 744 33.47 2.67 31.07
N ALA A 745 34.50 1.84 30.94
CA ALA A 745 35.89 2.15 31.27
C ALA A 745 36.87 1.75 30.14
N PHE A 746 37.73 2.70 29.75
CA PHE A 746 38.78 2.51 28.75
C PHE A 746 40.11 3.11 29.22
N SER A 747 41.23 2.50 28.81
CA SER A 747 42.57 2.99 29.13
C SER A 747 43.50 3.02 27.92
N PHE A 748 44.37 4.03 27.90
CA PHE A 748 45.43 4.21 26.92
C PHE A 748 46.77 4.32 27.64
N ASP A 749 47.67 3.36 27.40
CA ASP A 749 49.02 3.36 27.95
C ASP A 749 50.02 3.78 26.87
N PHE A 750 50.78 4.84 27.15
CA PHE A 750 51.76 5.43 26.23
C PHE A 750 53.18 5.09 26.71
N LYS A 751 53.88 4.23 25.97
CA LYS A 751 55.25 3.79 26.29
C LYS A 751 56.27 4.39 25.33
N GLY A 752 57.45 4.65 25.86
CA GLY A 752 58.57 5.26 25.16
C GLY A 752 59.76 4.32 25.00
N TYR A 753 60.96 4.87 24.82
CA TYR A 753 62.21 4.13 24.75
C TYR A 753 62.39 3.19 25.97
N SER A 754 62.83 1.96 25.70
CA SER A 754 62.91 0.85 26.66
C SER A 754 61.57 0.46 27.30
N ASP A 755 60.46 0.69 26.58
CA ASP A 755 59.09 0.36 26.97
C ASP A 755 58.66 0.97 28.32
N ARG A 756 59.26 2.11 28.66
CA ARG A 756 58.90 2.87 29.86
C ARG A 756 57.60 3.63 29.61
N LEU A 757 56.62 3.47 30.48
CA LEU A 757 55.36 4.21 30.45
C LEU A 757 55.63 5.69 30.77
N PHE A 758 55.33 6.60 29.84
CA PHE A 758 55.49 8.05 30.06
C PHE A 758 54.15 8.77 30.25
N ALA A 759 53.04 8.19 29.79
CA ALA A 759 51.71 8.72 30.06
C ALA A 759 50.64 7.59 30.09
N LYS A 760 49.56 7.81 30.83
CA LYS A 760 48.38 6.95 30.89
C LYS A 760 47.11 7.79 30.92
N LEU A 761 46.19 7.56 29.99
CA LEU A 761 44.87 8.18 29.95
C LEU A 761 43.81 7.15 30.32
N ASN A 762 43.01 7.41 31.35
CA ASN A 762 41.84 6.60 31.70
C ASN A 762 40.56 7.39 31.41
N LEU A 763 39.55 6.72 30.84
CA LEU A 763 38.25 7.28 30.55
C LEU A 763 37.17 6.48 31.30
N ASP A 764 36.28 7.18 31.99
CA ASP A 764 35.04 6.66 32.57
C ASP A 764 33.88 7.33 31.81
N LEU A 765 33.28 6.55 30.90
CA LEU A 765 32.21 6.98 30.01
C LEU A 765 30.82 6.83 30.65
N GLU A 766 30.71 6.21 31.83
CA GLU A 766 29.47 6.18 32.59
C GLU A 766 29.22 7.54 33.25
N ASN A 767 30.26 8.09 33.88
CA ASN A 767 30.25 9.37 34.55
C ASN A 767 30.81 10.53 33.70
N LEU A 768 31.24 10.24 32.47
CA LEU A 768 31.84 11.20 31.52
C LEU A 768 33.01 11.99 32.14
N ASN A 769 33.94 11.28 32.78
CA ASN A 769 35.19 11.84 33.31
C ASN A 769 36.39 11.15 32.67
N GLY A 770 37.48 11.89 32.49
CA GLY A 770 38.75 11.34 32.04
C GLY A 770 39.90 11.83 32.90
N LYS A 771 40.98 11.06 32.96
CA LYS A 771 42.15 11.38 33.78
C LYS A 771 43.43 11.01 33.07
N LEU A 772 44.28 11.99 32.81
CA LEU A 772 45.61 11.82 32.22
C LEU A 772 46.67 11.89 33.32
N THR A 773 47.51 10.87 33.42
CA THR A 773 48.70 10.83 34.27
C THR A 773 49.94 10.86 33.38
N VAL A 774 50.87 11.77 33.64
CA VAL A 774 52.11 11.93 32.89
C VAL A 774 53.29 11.78 33.83
N GLU A 775 54.22 10.90 33.48
CA GLU A 775 55.43 10.63 34.26
C GLU A 775 56.57 11.58 33.87
N ASN A 776 57.44 11.92 34.83
CA ASN A 776 58.63 12.75 34.59
C ASN A 776 59.74 11.95 33.88
N ILE A 777 59.49 11.57 32.64
CA ILE A 777 60.45 10.87 31.80
C ILE A 777 60.46 11.45 30.39
N MET A 778 61.62 11.33 29.74
CA MET A 778 61.76 11.58 28.31
C MET A 778 61.15 10.41 27.52
N PRO A 779 60.11 10.63 26.67
CA PRO A 779 59.46 9.57 25.91
C PRO A 779 60.43 8.81 25.01
N HIS A 780 61.22 9.51 24.19
CA HIS A 780 62.12 8.85 23.23
C HIS A 780 63.22 9.77 22.65
N TYR A 781 64.48 9.52 23.02
CA TYR A 781 65.59 10.46 22.71
C TYR A 781 65.95 10.65 21.23
N TYR A 782 65.53 9.77 20.32
CA TYR A 782 65.80 9.92 18.87
C TYR A 782 64.84 10.88 18.14
N PHE A 783 63.69 11.23 18.72
CA PHE A 783 62.66 12.02 18.04
C PHE A 783 62.60 13.44 18.60
N LYS A 784 62.94 14.45 17.79
CA LYS A 784 62.97 15.86 18.20
C LYS A 784 61.62 16.59 18.03
N ASP A 785 60.61 15.87 17.58
CA ASP A 785 59.27 16.30 17.21
C ASP A 785 58.21 15.49 18.02
N SER A 786 56.93 15.78 17.78
CA SER A 786 55.78 15.09 18.37
C SER A 786 55.95 13.57 18.26
N TYR A 787 56.08 12.91 19.42
CA TYR A 787 56.17 11.47 19.55
C TYR A 787 54.81 10.82 19.81
N ALA A 788 53.98 11.46 20.62
CA ALA A 788 52.58 11.10 20.83
C ALA A 788 51.74 12.34 21.15
N SER A 789 50.44 12.30 20.87
CA SER A 789 49.53 13.39 21.22
C SER A 789 48.12 12.91 21.53
N ILE A 790 47.39 13.73 22.28
CA ILE A 790 45.99 13.57 22.64
C ILE A 790 45.28 14.87 22.25
N LEU A 791 44.20 14.77 21.49
CA LEU A 791 43.35 15.88 21.07
C LEU A 791 41.90 15.52 21.41
N ILE A 792 41.17 16.42 22.03
CA ILE A 792 39.73 16.27 22.28
C ILE A 792 39.01 17.45 21.64
N GLN A 793 37.98 17.14 20.88
CA GLN A 793 37.16 18.09 20.14
C GLN A 793 35.69 17.96 20.54
N ASP A 794 34.95 19.07 20.52
CA ASP A 794 33.51 19.04 20.75
C ASP A 794 32.75 18.38 19.59
N LYS A 795 31.42 18.26 19.72
CA LYS A 795 30.54 17.71 18.67
C LYS A 795 30.65 18.40 17.30
N ASN A 796 31.26 19.59 17.23
CA ASN A 796 31.47 20.37 16.01
C ASN A 796 32.93 20.37 15.53
N GLY A 797 33.80 19.60 16.18
CA GLY A 797 35.23 19.51 15.86
C GLY A 797 36.11 20.60 16.46
N SER A 798 35.59 21.46 17.34
CA SER A 798 36.38 22.53 17.96
C SER A 798 37.25 21.97 19.08
N THR A 799 38.53 22.32 19.13
CA THR A 799 39.47 21.82 20.16
C THR A 799 39.05 22.25 21.57
N ILE A 800 38.84 21.26 22.44
CA ILE A 800 38.54 21.42 23.87
C ILE A 800 39.78 21.16 24.72
N PHE A 801 40.58 20.16 24.35
CA PHE A 801 41.81 19.81 25.04
C PHE A 801 42.86 19.32 24.05
N SER A 802 44.12 19.65 24.30
CA SER A 802 45.25 19.19 23.49
C SER A 802 46.47 18.99 24.37
N ARG A 803 47.14 17.84 24.18
CA ARG A 803 48.43 17.52 24.79
C ARG A 803 49.34 16.92 23.73
N ASP A 804 50.54 17.48 23.61
CA ASP A 804 51.58 16.97 22.73
C ASP A 804 52.79 16.52 23.56
N PHE A 805 53.40 15.41 23.19
CA PHE A 805 54.56 14.82 23.87
C PHE A 805 55.74 14.78 22.88
N ILE A 806 56.71 15.68 23.08
CA ILE A 806 57.92 15.73 22.24
C ILE A 806 58.88 14.63 22.68
N GLY A 807 59.37 13.81 21.73
CA GLY A 807 60.15 12.62 22.05
C GLY A 807 61.40 12.89 22.90
N SER A 808 62.20 13.88 22.50
CA SER A 808 63.50 14.19 23.12
C SER A 808 63.42 15.14 24.31
N GLU A 809 62.20 15.50 24.74
CA GLU A 809 61.99 16.39 25.89
C GLU A 809 61.52 15.57 27.09
N THR A 810 61.96 15.97 28.29
CA THR A 810 61.50 15.33 29.52
C THR A 810 60.16 15.96 29.93
N ASN A 811 59.11 15.16 30.07
CA ASN A 811 57.81 15.64 30.52
C ASN A 811 57.86 16.05 32.00
N ASN A 812 57.00 16.97 32.41
CA ASN A 812 56.78 17.22 33.84
C ASN A 812 55.78 16.21 34.41
N ASN A 813 56.04 15.71 35.63
CA ASN A 813 55.09 14.85 36.33
C ASN A 813 53.78 15.61 36.57
N SER A 814 52.65 15.07 36.12
CA SER A 814 51.35 15.73 36.27
C SER A 814 50.19 14.74 36.26
N VAL A 815 49.08 15.17 36.86
CA VAL A 815 47.78 14.48 36.82
C VAL A 815 46.74 15.53 36.45
N GLU A 816 46.02 15.30 35.36
CA GLU A 816 45.10 16.26 34.77
C GLU A 816 43.74 15.62 34.57
N ASP A 817 42.68 16.34 34.96
CA ASP A 817 41.32 15.96 34.63
C ASP A 817 41.00 16.35 33.19
N ILE A 818 40.36 15.44 32.48
CA ILE A 818 40.08 15.54 31.04
C ILE A 818 38.57 15.76 30.85
N PRO A 819 38.14 16.86 30.21
CA PRO A 819 36.73 17.15 30.00
C PRO A 819 36.15 16.21 28.93
N LEU A 820 35.17 15.39 29.32
CA LEU A 820 34.41 14.53 28.40
C LEU A 820 32.94 14.94 28.38
N GLN A 821 32.30 14.81 27.22
CA GLN A 821 30.87 14.94 27.06
C GLN A 821 30.40 14.01 25.94
N GLU A 822 29.15 13.55 26.03
CA GLU A 822 28.56 12.75 24.96
C GLU A 822 28.53 13.53 23.64
N GLY A 823 29.00 12.89 22.57
CA GLY A 823 29.18 13.47 21.24
C GLY A 823 30.55 14.11 21.00
N TYR A 824 31.44 14.21 21.99
CA TYR A 824 32.81 14.70 21.78
C TYR A 824 33.65 13.68 21.02
N TYR A 825 34.74 14.15 20.42
CA TYR A 825 35.70 13.32 19.71
C TYR A 825 37.04 13.34 20.44
N ILE A 826 37.74 12.20 20.44
CA ILE A 826 39.10 12.07 20.96
C ILE A 826 39.99 11.45 19.88
N THR A 827 41.12 12.11 19.60
CA THR A 827 42.13 11.64 18.65
C THR A 827 43.46 11.45 19.37
N ILE A 828 44.03 10.26 19.22
CA ILE A 828 45.29 9.85 19.84
C ILE A 828 46.27 9.44 18.75
N LYS A 829 47.46 10.05 18.78
CA LYS A 829 48.54 9.74 17.83
C LYS A 829 49.73 9.19 18.60
N HIS A 830 50.39 8.18 18.04
CA HIS A 830 51.61 7.61 18.60
C HIS A 830 52.52 7.09 17.50
N ARG A 831 53.77 7.56 17.44
CA ARG A 831 54.68 7.23 16.35
C ARG A 831 55.03 5.75 16.28
N GLU A 832 55.22 5.11 17.44
CA GLU A 832 55.51 3.68 17.58
C GLU A 832 54.30 2.86 18.06
N HIS A 833 53.10 3.17 17.55
CA HIS A 833 51.83 2.60 18.06
C HIS A 833 51.79 1.07 18.13
N SER A 834 52.41 0.37 17.17
CA SER A 834 52.32 -1.09 17.03
C SER A 834 52.82 -1.83 18.29
N ASN A 835 53.89 -1.33 18.91
CA ASN A 835 54.53 -1.99 20.05
C ASN A 835 54.43 -1.20 21.36
N ARG A 836 54.11 0.11 21.30
CA ARG A 836 54.26 1.00 22.47
C ARG A 836 53.03 1.82 22.84
N LEU A 837 51.96 1.76 22.03
CA LEU A 837 50.63 2.19 22.45
C LEU A 837 49.84 0.94 22.87
N PHE A 838 49.07 1.02 23.95
CA PHE A 838 48.09 0.01 24.30
C PHE A 838 46.75 0.70 24.52
N VAL A 839 45.71 0.16 23.92
CA VAL A 839 44.34 0.66 24.03
C VAL A 839 43.47 -0.48 24.51
N ASN A 840 42.79 -0.30 25.63
CA ASN A 840 42.01 -1.36 26.27
C ASN A 840 40.59 -0.90 26.56
N ASN A 841 39.63 -1.80 26.37
CA ASN A 841 38.32 -1.73 26.99
C ASN A 841 38.40 -2.49 28.31
N ASP A 842 38.57 -1.75 29.40
CA ASP A 842 38.79 -2.32 30.74
C ASP A 842 37.51 -2.97 31.28
N THR A 843 36.33 -2.55 30.79
CA THR A 843 35.04 -3.14 31.19
C THR A 843 34.90 -4.57 30.68
N LYS A 844 35.34 -4.81 29.45
CA LYS A 844 35.28 -6.12 28.77
C LYS A 844 36.57 -6.92 28.89
N ASN A 845 37.63 -6.32 29.44
CA ASN A 845 38.96 -6.91 29.56
C ASN A 845 39.52 -7.39 28.19
N ILE A 846 39.39 -6.54 27.16
CA ILE A 846 39.89 -6.79 25.80
C ILE A 846 40.80 -5.65 25.33
N SER A 847 41.80 -5.95 24.50
CA SER A 847 42.62 -4.94 23.80
C SER A 847 41.93 -4.52 22.50
N LEU A 848 41.92 -3.22 22.22
CA LEU A 848 41.38 -2.67 20.97
C LEU A 848 42.48 -2.54 19.90
N ASP A 849 42.05 -2.50 18.64
CA ASP A 849 42.91 -2.20 17.50
C ASP A 849 43.58 -0.82 17.65
N LYS A 850 44.85 -0.73 17.24
CA LYS A 850 45.69 0.46 17.38
C LYS A 850 46.44 0.80 16.10
N ASN A 851 46.24 2.02 15.63
CA ASN A 851 46.88 2.60 14.47
C ASN A 851 47.78 3.77 14.88
N ALA A 852 48.52 4.35 13.92
CA ALA A 852 49.34 5.53 14.17
C ALA A 852 48.49 6.74 14.59
N VAL A 853 47.24 6.78 14.13
CA VAL A 853 46.19 7.72 14.53
C VAL A 853 44.94 6.93 14.88
N ASN A 854 44.39 7.17 16.06
CA ASN A 854 43.17 6.53 16.55
C ASN A 854 42.19 7.62 16.91
N SER A 855 41.01 7.64 16.28
CA SER A 855 39.96 8.63 16.58
C SER A 855 38.71 7.92 17.06
N TYR A 856 38.07 8.47 18.09
CA TYR A 856 36.87 7.91 18.69
C TYR A 856 35.83 8.99 18.93
N LYS A 857 34.56 8.62 18.83
CA LYS A 857 33.41 9.40 19.30
C LYS A 857 32.98 8.89 20.68
N ILE A 858 32.84 9.81 21.62
CA ILE A 858 32.46 9.54 23.00
C ILE A 858 30.94 9.46 23.08
N MET A 859 30.43 8.34 23.58
CA MET A 859 29.03 8.13 23.92
C MET A 859 28.93 7.55 25.34
N LYS A 860 27.76 7.67 25.98
CA LYS A 860 27.62 7.06 27.30
C LYS A 860 27.79 5.55 27.21
N ASN A 861 28.70 4.99 28.01
CA ASN A 861 29.09 3.57 27.99
C ASN A 861 29.55 3.04 26.61
N LYS A 862 30.05 3.91 25.73
CA LYS A 862 30.53 3.50 24.41
C LYS A 862 31.61 4.46 23.86
N LEU A 863 32.74 3.91 23.43
CA LEU A 863 33.83 4.60 22.74
C LEU A 863 33.89 4.17 21.27
N GLU A 864 33.11 4.80 20.41
CA GLU A 864 32.94 4.40 19.01
C GLU A 864 34.15 4.79 18.16
N SER A 865 34.80 3.84 17.49
CA SER A 865 35.91 4.12 16.58
C SER A 865 35.41 4.82 15.31
N ILE A 866 36.09 5.90 14.89
CA ILE A 866 35.75 6.70 13.71
C ILE A 866 37.00 7.04 12.90
N ASN A 867 36.85 7.45 11.64
CA ASN A 867 37.98 8.06 10.93
C ASN A 867 38.18 9.51 11.40
N GLU A 868 39.43 9.97 11.45
CA GLU A 868 39.75 11.37 11.79
C GLU A 868 39.04 12.35 10.83
N SER A 869 38.81 11.96 9.58
CA SER A 869 38.08 12.76 8.58
C SER A 869 36.57 12.90 8.85
N ASP A 870 36.00 12.04 9.70
CA ASP A 870 34.57 12.04 10.04
C ASP A 870 34.28 13.02 11.19
N ILE A 871 35.32 13.50 11.88
CA ILE A 871 35.22 14.59 12.84
C ILE A 871 34.84 15.85 12.05
N PRO A 872 33.71 16.51 12.38
CA PRO A 872 33.31 17.72 11.69
C PRO A 872 34.44 18.73 11.71
N ASN A 873 34.68 19.41 10.60
CA ASN A 873 35.52 20.61 10.68
C ASN A 873 34.71 21.69 11.41
N PRO A 874 35.30 22.44 12.37
CA PRO A 874 34.66 23.60 12.96
C PRO A 874 34.08 24.48 11.86
N SER A 875 32.75 24.61 11.85
CA SER A 875 32.07 25.40 10.83
C SER A 875 32.57 26.84 10.91
N LYS A 876 33.24 27.29 9.85
CA LYS A 876 33.61 28.70 9.66
C LYS A 876 32.43 29.57 9.24
N ASN A 877 31.21 29.00 9.20
CA ASN A 877 30.01 29.72 8.82
C ASN A 877 29.33 30.31 10.07
N PRO A 878 29.27 31.64 10.25
CA PRO A 878 28.62 32.26 11.41
C PRO A 878 27.13 31.93 11.50
N TYR A 879 26.49 31.58 10.39
CA TYR A 879 25.06 31.32 10.30
C TYR A 879 24.62 29.94 10.83
N LEU A 880 25.56 28.99 10.99
CA LEU A 880 25.26 27.61 11.40
C LEU A 880 25.53 27.42 12.89
N GLY A 881 24.49 27.14 13.68
CA GLY A 881 24.60 26.98 15.13
C GLY A 881 23.24 26.94 15.83
N GLU A 882 23.24 26.52 17.08
CA GLU A 882 22.02 26.30 17.87
C GLU A 882 21.60 27.54 18.69
N LYS A 883 22.51 28.51 18.90
CA LYS A 883 22.30 29.66 19.80
C LYS A 883 22.91 30.95 19.28
N PHE A 884 22.12 32.01 19.24
CA PHE A 884 22.52 33.33 18.73
C PHE A 884 22.20 34.42 19.75
N ASN A 885 23.06 35.43 19.86
CA ASN A 885 22.80 36.64 20.63
C ASN A 885 22.82 37.85 19.70
N ILE A 886 21.81 38.71 19.83
CA ILE A 886 21.71 39.99 19.15
C ILE A 886 21.75 41.09 20.20
N THR A 887 22.79 41.91 20.18
CA THR A 887 22.96 43.05 21.07
C THR A 887 22.64 44.35 20.33
N PHE A 888 21.73 45.15 20.89
CA PHE A 888 21.32 46.45 20.35
C PHE A 888 21.91 47.59 21.19
N LYS A 889 22.74 48.43 20.58
CA LYS A 889 23.39 49.56 21.25
C LYS A 889 22.87 50.92 20.75
N GLY A 890 22.77 51.85 21.68
CA GLY A 890 22.32 53.21 21.47
C GLY A 890 23.44 54.23 21.51
N LEU A 891 23.10 55.49 21.76
CA LEU A 891 24.09 56.56 21.93
C LEU A 891 25.10 56.21 23.03
N GLY A 892 26.40 56.34 22.73
CA GLY A 892 27.48 56.01 23.68
C GLY A 892 27.69 54.51 23.91
N ASP A 893 27.27 53.67 22.95
CA ASP A 893 27.36 52.21 22.98
C ASP A 893 26.58 51.55 24.14
N TRP A 894 25.60 52.27 24.68
CA TRP A 894 24.70 51.77 25.70
C TRP A 894 23.82 50.63 25.16
N ILE A 895 23.91 49.44 25.76
CA ILE A 895 23.06 48.31 25.41
C ILE A 895 21.65 48.56 25.96
N PHE A 896 20.73 48.95 25.07
CA PHE A 896 19.33 49.21 25.46
C PHE A 896 18.43 47.98 25.28
N ALA A 897 18.85 46.99 24.49
CA ALA A 897 18.17 45.71 24.37
C ALA A 897 19.12 44.56 23.97
N GLU A 898 18.76 43.34 24.35
CA GLU A 898 19.38 42.10 23.88
C GLU A 898 18.30 41.09 23.49
N LEU A 899 18.52 40.35 22.40
CA LEU A 899 17.67 39.25 21.95
C LEU A 899 18.51 37.97 21.85
N ASN A 900 18.19 36.99 22.68
CA ASN A 900 18.84 35.67 22.70
C ASN A 900 17.94 34.67 21.98
N LEU A 901 18.45 33.98 20.96
CA LEU A 901 17.76 32.90 20.26
C LEU A 901 18.37 31.56 20.69
N ASP A 902 17.54 30.65 21.17
CA ASP A 902 17.88 29.26 21.46
C ASP A 902 17.00 28.33 20.60
N LEU A 903 17.60 27.80 19.53
CA LEU A 903 16.90 26.99 18.54
C LEU A 903 16.62 25.57 19.07
N VAL A 904 17.32 25.13 20.12
CA VAL A 904 17.12 23.81 20.74
C VAL A 904 15.90 23.84 21.65
N SER A 905 15.77 24.89 22.46
CA SER A 905 14.59 25.08 23.31
C SER A 905 13.40 25.70 22.55
N ASN A 906 13.59 26.08 21.28
CA ASN A 906 12.58 26.75 20.46
C ASN A 906 12.07 28.05 21.12
N GLN A 907 12.99 28.84 21.68
CA GLN A 907 12.65 30.07 22.41
C GLN A 907 13.60 31.22 22.05
N ALA A 908 13.03 32.42 22.00
CA ALA A 908 13.72 33.69 21.99
C ALA A 908 13.46 34.38 23.34
N ASN A 909 14.47 35.03 23.90
CA ASN A 909 14.33 35.88 25.07
C ASN A 909 14.79 37.29 24.71
N ILE A 910 13.88 38.27 24.82
CA ILE A 910 14.22 39.68 24.64
C ILE A 910 14.26 40.39 25.99
N ASP A 911 15.38 41.07 26.26
CA ASP A 911 15.62 41.85 27.47
C ASP A 911 15.84 43.32 27.08
N ILE A 912 14.86 44.16 27.40
CA ILE A 912 14.83 45.59 27.12
C ILE A 912 15.14 46.35 28.40
N LYS A 913 16.07 47.31 28.31
CA LYS A 913 16.45 48.19 29.42
C LYS A 913 15.66 49.49 29.40
N LYS A 914 15.42 50.06 30.59
CA LYS A 914 14.74 51.35 30.73
C LYS A 914 15.62 52.50 30.22
N GLY A 915 15.10 53.34 29.31
CA GLY A 915 15.78 54.54 28.80
C GLY A 915 15.57 54.77 27.30
N GLU A 916 16.19 55.85 26.79
CA GLU A 916 16.07 56.32 25.39
C GLU A 916 17.21 55.78 24.51
N PRO A 917 16.92 54.97 23.47
CA PRO A 917 17.97 54.35 22.65
C PRO A 917 18.94 55.38 22.05
N HIS A 918 18.42 56.48 21.51
CA HIS A 918 19.24 57.50 20.85
C HIS A 918 18.52 58.84 20.66
N VAL A 919 18.88 59.84 21.48
CA VAL A 919 18.20 61.16 21.56
C VAL A 919 18.09 61.95 20.25
N TYR A 920 18.97 61.68 19.26
CA TYR A 920 18.99 62.40 17.98
C TYR A 920 18.02 61.84 16.91
N PHE A 921 17.36 60.70 17.15
CA PHE A 921 16.37 60.14 16.21
C PHE A 921 14.96 60.30 16.77
N THR A 922 14.11 61.01 16.05
CA THR A 922 12.70 61.23 16.43
C THR A 922 11.75 60.15 15.88
N ASP A 923 12.27 59.26 15.04
CA ASP A 923 11.58 58.15 14.38
C ASP A 923 12.10 56.79 14.87
N SER A 924 11.65 55.70 14.24
CA SER A 924 12.12 54.34 14.51
C SER A 924 13.64 54.25 14.37
N TYR A 925 14.31 53.97 15.49
CA TYR A 925 15.76 53.78 15.54
C TYR A 925 16.14 52.31 15.39
N THR A 926 15.35 51.41 15.99
CA THR A 926 15.51 49.97 15.87
C THR A 926 14.14 49.30 15.87
N SER A 927 13.94 48.27 15.07
CA SER A 927 12.76 47.41 15.19
C SER A 927 13.14 45.94 15.12
N VAL A 928 12.43 45.13 15.89
CA VAL A 928 12.53 43.66 15.87
C VAL A 928 11.16 43.11 15.54
N ALA A 929 11.08 42.26 14.52
CA ALA A 929 9.87 41.53 14.15
C ALA A 929 10.17 40.04 14.02
N ILE A 930 9.43 39.21 14.73
CA ILE A 930 9.43 37.75 14.58
C ILE A 930 8.08 37.37 13.98
N LYS A 931 8.12 36.75 12.81
CA LYS A 931 6.94 36.27 12.08
C LYS A 931 6.96 34.76 11.98
N ASP A 932 5.79 34.13 12.04
CA ASP A 932 5.68 32.70 11.84
C ASP A 932 5.88 32.32 10.35
N SER A 933 5.85 31.01 10.06
CA SER A 933 6.02 30.50 8.70
C SER A 933 4.93 30.89 7.71
N GLU A 934 3.78 31.39 8.20
CA GLU A 934 2.68 31.92 7.38
C GLU A 934 2.73 33.46 7.28
N GLY A 935 3.68 34.11 7.96
CA GLY A 935 3.88 35.55 7.99
C GLY A 935 3.11 36.31 9.07
N ASN A 936 2.48 35.62 10.02
CA ASN A 936 1.79 36.26 11.14
C ASN A 936 2.79 36.84 12.14
N ASP A 937 2.50 38.01 12.70
CA ASP A 937 3.34 38.64 13.72
C ASP A 937 3.27 37.89 15.05
N VAL A 938 4.35 37.20 15.42
CA VAL A 938 4.51 36.52 16.71
C VAL A 938 4.98 37.51 17.76
N TYR A 939 5.94 38.37 17.40
CA TYR A 939 6.42 39.45 18.26
C TYR A 939 6.91 40.62 17.43
N THR A 940 6.51 41.84 17.78
CA THR A 940 7.04 43.06 17.17
C THR A 940 7.36 44.08 18.24
N LYS A 941 8.50 44.77 18.09
CA LYS A 941 8.89 45.88 18.96
C LYS A 941 9.61 46.93 18.14
N ASP A 942 9.05 48.14 18.17
CA ASP A 942 9.67 49.34 17.60
C ASP A 942 10.26 50.21 18.72
N PHE A 943 11.50 50.63 18.55
CA PHE A 943 12.27 51.46 19.46
C PHE A 943 12.46 52.83 18.81
N ILE A 944 11.66 53.81 19.22
CA ILE A 944 11.80 55.20 18.78
C ILE A 944 13.01 55.82 19.50
N GLY A 945 13.92 56.45 18.76
CA GLY A 945 15.23 56.86 19.28
C GLY A 945 15.17 57.74 20.52
N ASN A 946 14.40 58.83 20.47
CA ASN A 946 14.28 59.83 21.53
C ASN A 946 13.11 59.56 22.49
N LYS A 947 12.56 58.35 22.50
CA LYS A 947 11.46 57.98 23.39
C LYS A 947 11.93 56.90 24.36
N GLY A 948 11.75 57.15 25.65
CA GLY A 948 12.10 56.19 26.69
C GLY A 948 11.31 54.89 26.56
N ASN A 949 12.00 53.75 26.66
CA ASN A 949 11.39 52.44 26.86
C ASN A 949 11.31 52.11 28.35
N ASP A 950 10.32 51.32 28.73
CA ASP A 950 10.31 50.65 30.03
C ASP A 950 11.10 49.34 29.98
N ALA A 951 11.60 48.90 31.13
CA ALA A 951 12.30 47.63 31.23
C ALA A 951 11.33 46.46 31.03
N LEU A 952 11.70 45.49 30.19
CA LEU A 952 10.88 44.32 29.89
C LEU A 952 11.77 43.12 29.59
N VAL A 953 11.52 41.99 30.25
CA VAL A 953 12.07 40.68 29.84
C VAL A 953 10.90 39.83 29.36
N LYS A 954 10.98 39.31 28.14
CA LYS A 954 9.92 38.50 27.54
C LYS A 954 10.47 37.29 26.79
N ASP A 955 9.94 36.13 27.12
CA ASP A 955 10.14 34.90 26.34
C ASP A 955 9.13 34.84 25.18
N ILE A 956 9.62 34.41 24.03
CA ILE A 956 8.91 34.36 22.76
C ILE A 956 9.14 32.97 22.18
N SER A 957 8.06 32.22 21.91
CA SER A 957 8.21 30.90 21.28
C SER A 957 8.65 31.03 19.82
N LEU A 958 9.58 30.17 19.42
CA LEU A 958 10.12 30.06 18.06
C LEU A 958 9.77 28.69 17.48
N LYS A 959 9.80 28.57 16.15
CA LYS A 959 9.84 27.30 15.43
C LYS A 959 10.72 27.46 14.20
N ALA A 960 11.30 26.35 13.72
CA ALA A 960 11.91 26.35 12.41
C ALA A 960 10.88 26.77 11.32
N GLY A 961 11.35 27.57 10.38
CA GLY A 961 10.53 28.21 9.35
C GLY A 961 10.05 29.63 9.71
N TYR A 962 10.22 30.09 10.95
CA TYR A 962 9.91 31.47 11.35
C TYR A 962 10.92 32.46 10.74
N TYR A 963 10.54 33.73 10.68
CA TYR A 963 11.36 34.82 10.15
C TYR A 963 11.65 35.85 11.26
N LEU A 964 12.91 36.26 11.39
CA LEU A 964 13.37 37.33 12.25
C LEU A 964 13.86 38.48 11.38
N THR A 965 13.17 39.62 11.44
CA THR A 965 13.55 40.86 10.78
C THR A 965 14.02 41.86 11.82
N ILE A 966 15.20 42.44 11.58
CA ILE A 966 15.81 43.47 12.41
C ILE A 966 16.09 44.68 11.54
N THR A 967 15.63 45.85 11.97
CA THR A 967 16.03 47.14 11.40
C THR A 967 16.79 47.91 12.45
N HIS A 968 17.92 48.52 12.08
CA HIS A 968 18.72 49.36 12.96
C HIS A 968 19.34 50.50 12.13
N LYS A 969 19.19 51.77 12.56
CA LYS A 969 19.71 52.93 11.81
C LYS A 969 21.24 52.98 11.75
N GLU A 970 21.92 52.38 12.73
CA GLU A 970 23.39 52.36 12.84
C GLU A 970 23.99 50.94 12.97
N PRO A 971 23.79 50.03 12.00
CA PRO A 971 24.07 48.61 12.17
C PRO A 971 25.58 48.31 12.32
N ASN A 972 26.44 49.03 11.61
CA ASN A 972 27.88 48.73 11.57
C ASN A 972 28.58 48.88 12.94
N ASN A 973 28.18 49.88 13.72
CA ASN A 973 28.86 50.24 14.97
C ASN A 973 28.12 49.74 16.22
N ARG A 974 26.80 49.51 16.11
CA ARG A 974 25.93 49.39 17.28
C ARG A 974 24.97 48.20 17.25
N LEU A 975 24.93 47.44 16.16
CA LEU A 975 24.29 46.13 16.12
C LEU A 975 25.37 45.04 16.12
N ILE A 976 25.23 44.06 17.01
CA ILE A 976 26.10 42.88 17.07
C ILE A 976 25.21 41.65 17.01
N ILE A 977 25.48 40.75 16.08
CA ILE A 977 24.74 39.50 15.90
C ILE A 977 25.78 38.38 15.94
N THR A 978 25.79 37.57 16.99
CA THR A 978 26.85 36.58 17.21
C THR A 978 26.29 35.18 17.39
N ASN A 979 26.89 34.22 16.69
CA ASN A 979 26.70 32.81 16.99
C ASN A 979 27.50 32.46 18.24
N THR A 980 26.78 32.13 19.30
CA THR A 980 27.39 31.96 20.62
C THR A 980 28.20 30.66 20.75
N ILE A 981 28.04 29.71 19.80
CA ILE A 981 28.76 28.44 19.77
C ILE A 981 30.15 28.63 19.14
N ASN A 982 30.21 29.08 17.89
CA ASN A 982 31.49 29.26 17.18
C ASN A 982 32.13 30.65 17.37
N LYS A 983 31.47 31.56 18.10
CA LYS A 983 31.90 32.94 18.39
C LYS A 983 32.07 33.83 17.16
N LEU A 984 31.51 33.44 16.01
CA LEU A 984 31.57 34.24 14.78
C LEU A 984 30.39 35.24 14.73
N GLU A 985 30.66 36.44 14.24
CA GLU A 985 29.64 37.47 14.00
C GLU A 985 28.95 37.24 12.64
N LEU A 986 27.63 37.42 12.58
CA LEU A 986 26.83 37.33 11.36
C LEU A 986 26.85 38.68 10.63
N ASP A 987 26.50 38.66 9.33
CA ASP A 987 26.36 39.92 8.59
C ASP A 987 25.25 40.78 9.19
N LYS A 988 25.42 42.09 9.09
CA LYS A 988 24.48 43.11 9.56
C LYS A 988 24.24 44.16 8.49
N ASP A 989 23.03 44.68 8.45
CA ASP A 989 22.60 45.71 7.51
C ASP A 989 21.53 46.59 8.18
N THR A 990 21.11 47.66 7.51
CA THR A 990 20.10 48.60 8.00
C THR A 990 18.78 47.88 8.25
N THR A 991 18.42 46.94 7.37
CA THR A 991 17.37 45.95 7.60
C THR A 991 17.91 44.59 7.19
N ILE A 992 17.77 43.60 8.07
CA ILE A 992 18.19 42.23 7.80
C ILE A 992 17.12 41.24 8.26
N THR A 993 16.82 40.29 7.39
CA THR A 993 15.86 39.22 7.66
C THR A 993 16.58 37.87 7.66
N TYR A 994 16.30 37.07 8.68
CA TYR A 994 16.75 35.69 8.78
C TYR A 994 15.55 34.75 8.85
N LYS A 995 15.59 33.69 8.06
CA LYS A 995 14.74 32.52 8.26
C LYS A 995 15.40 31.58 9.27
N ILE A 996 14.68 31.24 10.32
CA ILE A 996 15.11 30.32 11.36
C ILE A 996 15.00 28.88 10.83
N THR A 997 16.05 28.07 10.98
CA THR A 997 16.05 26.65 10.63
C THR A 997 16.43 25.82 11.86
N ASP A 998 16.27 24.50 11.78
CA ASP A 998 16.68 23.59 12.88
C ASP A 998 18.19 23.61 13.14
N THR A 999 18.99 24.13 12.21
CA THR A 999 20.46 24.09 12.24
C THR A 999 21.12 25.47 12.28
N GLY A 1000 20.34 26.55 12.28
CA GLY A 1000 20.86 27.92 12.33
C GLY A 1000 19.94 28.97 11.75
N LEU A 1001 20.54 30.04 11.24
CA LEU A 1001 19.85 31.16 10.60
C LEU A 1001 20.23 31.20 9.12
N VAL A 1002 19.27 31.43 8.24
CA VAL A 1002 19.52 31.64 6.81
C VAL A 1002 19.09 33.06 6.47
N LYS A 1003 20.00 33.87 5.93
CA LYS A 1003 19.64 35.21 5.44
C LYS A 1003 18.56 35.08 4.35
N SER A 1004 17.50 35.84 4.47
CA SER A 1004 16.30 35.78 3.61
C SER A 1004 15.87 37.19 3.25
N SER A 1005 15.09 37.34 2.18
CA SER A 1005 14.49 38.62 1.79
C SER A 1005 13.10 38.81 2.44
N GLU A 1006 12.67 40.06 2.64
CA GLU A 1006 11.32 40.33 3.18
C GLU A 1006 10.20 39.83 2.25
N ASP A 1007 10.44 39.81 0.93
CA ASP A 1007 9.49 39.31 -0.07
C ASP A 1007 9.24 37.79 0.06
N GLU A 1008 10.11 37.04 0.75
CA GLU A 1008 9.95 35.62 1.03
C GLU A 1008 9.04 35.34 2.25
N ILE A 1009 8.67 36.38 3.00
CA ILE A 1009 7.74 36.26 4.12
C ILE A 1009 6.32 36.19 3.54
N PRO A 1010 5.57 35.10 3.77
CA PRO A 1010 4.22 34.98 3.23
C PRO A 1010 3.28 36.06 3.79
N VAL A 1011 2.19 36.35 3.07
CA VAL A 1011 1.11 37.21 3.57
C VAL A 1011 -0.01 36.31 4.10
N PRO A 1012 -0.36 36.37 5.41
CA PRO A 1012 -1.37 35.48 5.97
C PRO A 1012 -2.76 35.68 5.33
N SER A 1013 -3.36 34.60 4.84
CA SER A 1013 -4.74 34.62 4.34
C SER A 1013 -5.77 34.70 5.48
N HIS A 1014 -5.44 34.13 6.64
CA HIS A 1014 -6.27 34.08 7.86
C HIS A 1014 -5.38 34.41 9.05
N PRO A 1015 -5.27 35.71 9.43
CA PRO A 1015 -4.27 36.14 10.39
C PRO A 1015 -4.50 35.51 11.76
N ILE A 1016 -3.39 35.10 12.39
CA ILE A 1016 -3.32 34.69 13.78
C ILE A 1016 -2.85 35.87 14.61
N TYR A 1017 -3.58 36.18 15.67
CA TYR A 1017 -3.24 37.22 16.64
C TYR A 1017 -2.70 36.53 17.89
N TYR A 1018 -1.37 36.50 18.04
CA TYR A 1018 -0.71 35.87 19.18
C TYR A 1018 -0.83 36.72 20.46
N GLY A 1019 -1.13 36.07 21.58
CA GLY A 1019 -1.39 36.65 22.90
C GLY A 1019 -2.28 35.73 23.73
N ASN A 1020 -2.25 35.86 25.04
CA ASN A 1020 -3.09 35.08 25.97
C ASN A 1020 -4.26 35.89 26.52
N GLU A 1021 -4.15 37.22 26.57
CA GLU A 1021 -5.20 38.10 27.09
C GLU A 1021 -5.84 38.97 26.00
N PHE A 1022 -7.16 38.84 25.84
CA PHE A 1022 -7.92 39.66 24.92
C PHE A 1022 -9.12 40.30 25.62
N ASN A 1023 -9.53 41.45 25.12
CA ASN A 1023 -10.68 42.18 25.58
C ASN A 1023 -11.60 42.50 24.41
N THR A 1024 -12.90 42.39 24.62
CA THR A 1024 -13.89 42.89 23.68
C THR A 1024 -14.84 43.84 24.41
N VAL A 1025 -14.97 45.07 23.94
CA VAL A 1025 -15.92 46.06 24.46
C VAL A 1025 -17.05 46.26 23.47
N PHE A 1026 -18.29 46.11 23.94
CA PHE A 1026 -19.50 46.35 23.17
C PHE A 1026 -20.17 47.65 23.64
N LYS A 1027 -20.25 48.64 22.74
CA LYS A 1027 -20.80 49.97 23.02
C LYS A 1027 -22.16 50.15 22.35
N GLY A 1028 -23.08 50.79 23.07
CA GLY A 1028 -24.45 51.03 22.64
C GLY A 1028 -24.70 52.51 22.35
N TYR A 1029 -25.93 52.96 22.58
CA TYR A 1029 -26.29 54.37 22.37
C TYR A 1029 -25.39 55.31 23.19
N ALA A 1030 -24.98 56.43 22.58
CA ALA A 1030 -24.02 57.40 23.13
C ALA A 1030 -22.66 56.81 23.54
N ASP A 1031 -22.22 55.75 22.83
CA ASP A 1031 -20.93 55.06 23.01
C ASP A 1031 -20.72 54.45 24.41
N ARG A 1032 -21.83 54.24 25.12
CA ARG A 1032 -21.85 53.61 26.43
C ARG A 1032 -21.50 52.12 26.30
N ALA A 1033 -20.44 51.67 26.96
CA ALA A 1033 -20.13 50.24 27.08
C ALA A 1033 -21.24 49.53 27.89
N PHE A 1034 -21.98 48.61 27.25
CA PHE A 1034 -23.04 47.85 27.91
C PHE A 1034 -22.61 46.41 28.20
N ALA A 1035 -21.64 45.87 27.47
CA ALA A 1035 -21.04 44.58 27.74
C ALA A 1035 -19.52 44.60 27.46
N GLU A 1036 -18.78 43.76 28.19
CA GLU A 1036 -17.35 43.57 28.02
C GLU A 1036 -17.01 42.08 28.17
N MET A 1037 -16.25 41.50 27.25
CA MET A 1037 -15.77 40.12 27.32
C MET A 1037 -14.25 40.10 27.49
N ASN A 1038 -13.79 39.61 28.64
CA ASN A 1038 -12.37 39.41 28.94
C ASN A 1038 -12.01 37.95 28.72
N MET A 1039 -11.14 37.68 27.75
CA MET A 1039 -10.67 36.34 27.41
C MET A 1039 -9.26 36.13 27.97
N ASN A 1040 -9.06 35.04 28.71
CA ASN A 1040 -7.76 34.56 29.16
C ASN A 1040 -7.56 33.13 28.64
N LEU A 1041 -6.71 32.99 27.62
CA LEU A 1041 -6.45 31.70 26.97
C LEU A 1041 -5.57 30.77 27.82
N THR A 1042 -4.77 31.32 28.74
CA THR A 1042 -3.97 30.53 29.70
C THR A 1042 -4.87 29.89 30.75
N GLU A 1043 -5.82 30.65 31.29
CA GLU A 1043 -6.84 30.17 32.23
C GLU A 1043 -7.97 29.41 31.53
N LYS A 1044 -7.98 29.38 30.19
CA LYS A 1044 -9.00 28.75 29.34
C LYS A 1044 -10.42 29.25 29.64
N GLN A 1045 -10.58 30.56 29.82
CA GLN A 1045 -11.87 31.15 30.19
C GLN A 1045 -12.13 32.50 29.52
N ALA A 1046 -13.40 32.81 29.30
CA ALA A 1046 -13.90 34.15 29.01
C ALA A 1046 -14.88 34.60 30.10
N THR A 1047 -14.74 35.84 30.56
CA THR A 1047 -15.67 36.48 31.50
C THR A 1047 -16.41 37.61 30.81
N ILE A 1048 -17.73 37.49 30.71
CA ILE A 1048 -18.64 38.45 30.09
C ILE A 1048 -19.30 39.29 31.19
N ASN A 1049 -18.96 40.56 31.27
CA ASN A 1049 -19.55 41.54 32.18
C ASN A 1049 -20.62 42.35 31.46
N ILE A 1050 -21.82 42.46 32.05
CA ILE A 1050 -22.97 43.21 31.53
C ILE A 1050 -23.27 44.36 32.50
N SER A 1051 -23.49 45.56 31.97
CA SER A 1051 -23.83 46.78 32.74
C SER A 1051 -25.33 47.04 32.79
N ASP A 1052 -25.80 47.69 33.87
CA ASP A 1052 -27.23 47.99 34.07
C ASP A 1052 -27.75 49.08 33.14
N GLY A 1053 -28.79 48.86 32.34
CA GLY A 1053 -29.38 49.88 31.46
C GLY A 1053 -29.80 49.36 30.07
N ILE A 1054 -30.35 50.25 29.26
CA ILE A 1054 -30.73 49.97 27.86
C ILE A 1054 -29.47 49.95 26.97
N VAL A 1055 -29.42 49.02 26.02
CA VAL A 1055 -28.31 48.83 25.07
C VAL A 1055 -28.31 49.94 24.01
N HIS A 1056 -29.38 50.08 23.25
CA HIS A 1056 -29.54 51.11 22.23
C HIS A 1056 -31.01 51.46 21.97
N SER A 1057 -31.41 52.71 22.23
CA SER A 1057 -32.81 53.16 22.24
C SER A 1057 -33.55 53.12 20.88
N TYR A 1058 -32.82 53.00 19.76
CA TYR A 1058 -33.38 53.00 18.39
C TYR A 1058 -33.47 51.62 17.71
N PHE A 1059 -33.01 50.53 18.34
CA PHE A 1059 -33.03 49.19 17.73
C PHE A 1059 -33.95 48.24 18.51
N SER A 1060 -35.08 47.86 17.90
CA SER A 1060 -36.05 46.93 18.52
C SER A 1060 -35.63 45.46 18.45
N ASP A 1061 -34.64 45.13 17.61
CA ASP A 1061 -34.16 43.76 17.38
C ASP A 1061 -32.79 43.50 18.03
N ILE A 1062 -32.20 42.33 17.76
CA ILE A 1062 -30.86 41.95 18.21
C ILE A 1062 -29.84 42.96 17.65
N TYR A 1063 -29.23 43.72 18.56
CA TYR A 1063 -28.22 44.72 18.26
C TYR A 1063 -26.80 44.13 18.32
N THR A 1064 -26.58 43.14 19.19
CA THR A 1064 -25.28 42.46 19.37
C THR A 1064 -25.51 41.02 19.79
N SER A 1065 -24.65 40.10 19.35
CA SER A 1065 -24.62 38.73 19.87
C SER A 1065 -23.21 38.24 20.16
N ILE A 1066 -23.10 37.38 21.17
CA ILE A 1066 -21.92 36.59 21.48
C ILE A 1066 -22.30 35.12 21.36
N LEU A 1067 -21.60 34.38 20.52
CA LEU A 1067 -21.73 32.93 20.39
C LEU A 1067 -20.36 32.29 20.60
N ILE A 1068 -20.29 31.31 21.50
CA ILE A 1068 -19.10 30.51 21.72
C ILE A 1068 -19.47 29.04 21.54
N GLU A 1069 -18.72 28.36 20.67
CA GLU A 1069 -18.83 26.93 20.39
C GLU A 1069 -17.54 26.23 20.78
N ASN A 1070 -17.63 25.00 21.29
CA ASN A 1070 -16.44 24.19 21.56
C ASN A 1070 -15.82 23.62 20.25
N SER A 1071 -14.73 22.87 20.38
CA SER A 1071 -14.03 22.25 19.24
C SER A 1071 -14.88 21.26 18.42
N LYS A 1072 -16.00 20.78 18.96
CA LYS A 1072 -16.99 19.92 18.27
C LYS A 1072 -18.14 20.71 17.62
N LYS A 1073 -18.09 22.05 17.67
CA LYS A 1073 -19.17 22.97 17.24
C LYS A 1073 -20.45 22.84 18.05
N GLU A 1074 -20.33 22.48 19.33
CA GLU A 1074 -21.46 22.51 20.26
C GLU A 1074 -21.48 23.88 20.96
N THR A 1075 -22.64 24.54 21.01
CA THR A 1075 -22.78 25.85 21.67
C THR A 1075 -22.55 25.72 23.18
N VAL A 1076 -21.51 26.38 23.69
CA VAL A 1076 -21.19 26.46 25.12
C VAL A 1076 -21.67 27.76 25.76
N TYR A 1077 -21.82 28.81 24.98
CA TYR A 1077 -22.41 30.07 25.43
C TYR A 1077 -23.07 30.81 24.28
N SER A 1078 -24.23 31.41 24.53
CA SER A 1078 -24.92 32.27 23.57
C SER A 1078 -25.66 33.38 24.29
N LYS A 1079 -25.46 34.61 23.86
CA LYS A 1079 -26.15 35.79 24.40
C LYS A 1079 -26.53 36.76 23.28
N ASN A 1080 -27.80 37.10 23.21
CA ASN A 1080 -28.33 38.14 22.33
C ASN A 1080 -28.71 39.38 23.15
N PHE A 1081 -28.24 40.54 22.70
CA PHE A 1081 -28.57 41.84 23.26
C PHE A 1081 -29.55 42.56 22.32
N ILE A 1082 -30.80 42.71 22.75
CA ILE A 1082 -31.84 43.44 22.04
C ILE A 1082 -31.73 44.91 22.42
N GLY A 1083 -31.71 45.81 21.44
CA GLY A 1083 -31.35 47.22 21.65
C GLY A 1083 -32.20 47.93 22.72
N ILE A 1084 -33.53 47.86 22.62
CA ILE A 1084 -34.45 48.55 23.53
C ILE A 1084 -34.63 47.89 24.91
N ASN A 1085 -34.08 46.69 25.13
CA ASN A 1085 -34.24 45.99 26.39
C ASN A 1085 -33.36 46.59 27.49
N ASN A 1086 -33.90 46.66 28.71
CA ASN A 1086 -33.15 47.06 29.89
C ASN A 1086 -32.51 45.82 30.53
N TYR A 1087 -31.19 45.78 30.63
CA TYR A 1087 -30.44 44.66 31.23
C TYR A 1087 -29.97 45.02 32.63
N SER A 1088 -29.97 44.07 33.55
CA SER A 1088 -29.37 44.24 34.88
C SER A 1088 -27.89 43.88 34.87
N LYS A 1089 -27.12 44.47 35.78
CA LYS A 1089 -25.69 44.17 35.95
C LYS A 1089 -25.49 42.67 36.21
N ASN A 1090 -24.67 42.00 35.40
CA ASN A 1090 -24.36 40.58 35.52
C ASN A 1090 -22.90 40.28 35.14
N SER A 1091 -22.37 39.13 35.56
CA SER A 1091 -21.06 38.61 35.12
C SER A 1091 -21.18 37.10 34.91
N GLU A 1092 -20.76 36.62 33.75
CA GLU A 1092 -20.88 35.21 33.33
C GLU A 1092 -19.50 34.72 32.88
N THR A 1093 -19.02 33.59 33.40
CA THR A 1093 -17.74 32.98 33.00
C THR A 1093 -17.98 31.68 32.23
N VAL A 1094 -17.29 31.51 31.11
CA VAL A 1094 -17.40 30.36 30.20
C VAL A 1094 -16.01 29.82 29.85
N THR A 1095 -15.89 28.51 29.69
CA THR A 1095 -14.66 27.85 29.27
C THR A 1095 -14.33 28.15 27.80
N LEU A 1096 -13.06 28.45 27.53
CA LEU A 1096 -12.46 28.61 26.20
C LEU A 1096 -11.33 27.60 26.02
N GLU A 1097 -11.61 26.48 25.35
CA GLU A 1097 -10.59 25.49 25.00
C GLU A 1097 -9.97 25.76 23.63
N GLU A 1098 -8.80 25.21 23.37
CA GLU A 1098 -8.21 25.23 22.02
C GLU A 1098 -9.18 24.59 21.01
N GLY A 1099 -9.36 25.25 19.87
CA GLY A 1099 -10.35 24.89 18.85
C GLY A 1099 -11.74 25.51 19.05
N SER A 1100 -12.02 26.18 20.18
CA SER A 1100 -13.31 26.88 20.39
C SER A 1100 -13.50 28.00 19.38
N LEU A 1101 -14.73 28.20 18.92
CA LEU A 1101 -15.12 29.27 17.99
C LEU A 1101 -15.85 30.38 18.75
N ILE A 1102 -15.44 31.62 18.54
CA ILE A 1102 -16.01 32.83 19.16
C ILE A 1102 -16.54 33.71 18.03
N THR A 1103 -17.86 33.73 17.86
CA THR A 1103 -18.54 34.58 16.88
C THR A 1103 -19.17 35.78 17.57
N LEU A 1104 -18.77 36.96 17.13
CA LEU A 1104 -19.24 38.24 17.63
C LEU A 1104 -20.02 38.96 16.54
N THR A 1105 -21.25 39.40 16.84
CA THR A 1105 -22.01 40.25 15.92
C THR A 1105 -22.35 41.58 16.58
N HIS A 1106 -22.28 42.66 15.80
CA HIS A 1106 -22.59 44.00 16.26
C HIS A 1106 -23.07 44.87 15.08
N LEU A 1107 -24.29 45.41 15.13
CA LEU A 1107 -24.85 46.16 14.00
C LEU A 1107 -24.07 47.45 13.65
N GLU A 1108 -23.41 48.06 14.63
CA GLU A 1108 -22.56 49.25 14.45
C GLU A 1108 -21.06 48.97 14.72
N SER A 1109 -20.55 47.82 14.24
CA SER A 1109 -19.21 47.33 14.59
C SER A 1109 -18.06 48.30 14.28
N SER A 1110 -18.20 49.14 13.25
CA SER A 1110 -17.15 50.07 12.80
C SER A 1110 -16.76 51.10 13.87
N ASN A 1111 -17.70 51.51 14.72
CA ASN A 1111 -17.48 52.56 15.72
C ASN A 1111 -17.68 52.09 17.17
N ARG A 1112 -18.39 50.97 17.37
CA ARG A 1112 -18.88 50.57 18.69
C ARG A 1112 -18.52 49.15 19.14
N LEU A 1113 -17.78 48.42 18.31
CA LEU A 1113 -17.10 47.18 18.71
C LEU A 1113 -15.59 47.44 18.78
N GLU A 1114 -14.99 47.05 19.90
CA GLU A 1114 -13.53 47.06 20.09
C GLU A 1114 -13.09 45.67 20.50
N ILE A 1115 -12.09 45.11 19.82
CA ILE A 1115 -11.47 43.83 20.14
C ILE A 1115 -9.98 44.10 20.24
N ILE A 1116 -9.39 43.94 21.42
CA ILE A 1116 -8.02 44.36 21.71
C ILE A 1116 -7.26 43.18 22.32
N ASN A 1117 -6.06 42.92 21.80
CA ASN A 1117 -5.08 42.10 22.49
C ASN A 1117 -4.47 42.94 23.62
N LYS A 1118 -4.68 42.55 24.87
CA LYS A 1118 -4.24 43.34 26.03
C LYS A 1118 -2.73 43.39 26.19
N GLU A 1119 -2.02 42.38 25.68
CA GLU A 1119 -0.56 42.30 25.79
C GLU A 1119 0.13 43.22 24.77
N THR A 1120 -0.40 43.29 23.55
CA THR A 1120 0.20 44.07 22.46
C THR A 1120 -0.47 45.43 22.26
N LEU A 1121 -1.63 45.65 22.88
CA LEU A 1121 -2.55 46.77 22.64
C LEU A 1121 -3.04 46.87 21.19
N PHE A 1122 -2.87 45.79 20.40
CA PHE A 1122 -3.29 45.75 19.01
C PHE A 1122 -4.80 45.55 18.90
N SER A 1123 -5.46 46.38 18.09
CA SER A 1123 -6.88 46.21 17.78
C SER A 1123 -7.07 45.17 16.68
N LEU A 1124 -7.80 44.11 16.98
CA LEU A 1124 -8.15 43.07 16.02
C LEU A 1124 -9.20 43.61 15.02
N PRO A 1125 -9.29 43.03 13.79
CA PRO A 1125 -10.26 43.45 12.79
C PRO A 1125 -11.69 43.29 13.27
N LYS A 1126 -12.55 44.25 12.91
CA LYS A 1126 -13.96 44.26 13.28
C LYS A 1126 -14.86 44.31 12.05
N SER A 1127 -15.98 43.60 12.12
CA SER A 1127 -17.04 43.56 11.11
C SER A 1127 -18.38 43.29 11.80
N ASN A 1128 -19.49 43.48 11.07
CA ASN A 1128 -20.83 43.25 11.63
C ASN A 1128 -21.01 41.83 12.17
N SER A 1129 -20.24 40.88 11.65
CA SER A 1129 -20.02 39.54 12.19
C SER A 1129 -18.54 39.19 12.02
N VAL A 1130 -17.89 38.69 13.06
CA VAL A 1130 -16.50 38.20 13.02
C VAL A 1130 -16.36 36.93 13.85
N THR A 1131 -15.63 35.94 13.33
CA THR A 1131 -15.37 34.68 14.02
C THR A 1131 -13.87 34.45 14.25
N TYR A 1132 -13.53 34.12 15.50
CA TYR A 1132 -12.19 33.71 15.91
C TYR A 1132 -12.19 32.27 16.40
N GLN A 1133 -11.20 31.51 15.97
CA GLN A 1133 -10.87 30.21 16.55
C GLN A 1133 -9.76 30.39 17.58
N VAL A 1134 -9.94 29.83 18.77
CA VAL A 1134 -8.89 29.74 19.78
C VAL A 1134 -7.82 28.77 19.30
N VAL A 1135 -6.57 29.23 19.21
CA VAL A 1135 -5.40 28.41 18.88
C VAL A 1135 -4.38 28.51 20.00
N ALA A 1136 -3.41 27.59 20.04
CA ALA A 1136 -2.31 27.67 21.00
C ALA A 1136 -1.64 29.06 20.98
N GLY A 1137 -1.80 29.81 22.08
CA GLY A 1137 -1.20 31.13 22.27
C GLY A 1137 -1.80 32.26 21.43
N GLY A 1138 -3.04 32.15 20.92
CA GLY A 1138 -3.68 33.24 20.19
C GLY A 1138 -5.10 33.00 19.67
N LEU A 1139 -5.59 33.97 18.88
CA LEU A 1139 -6.88 33.91 18.19
C LEU A 1139 -6.65 33.95 16.66
N LYS A 1140 -7.13 32.92 15.96
CA LYS A 1140 -7.10 32.85 14.49
C LYS A 1140 -8.42 33.34 13.91
N LYS A 1141 -8.40 34.31 13.00
CA LYS A 1141 -9.61 34.74 12.28
C LYS A 1141 -9.99 33.68 11.24
N ILE A 1142 -11.23 33.17 11.23
CA ILE A 1142 -11.65 32.04 10.37
C ILE A 1142 -12.79 32.36 9.38
N ASN A 1143 -12.91 33.65 9.03
CA ASN A 1143 -13.99 34.32 8.26
C ASN A 1143 -15.19 34.77 9.10
#